data_AF-A0A7C4EDK4-F1
#
_entry.id   AF-A0A7C4EDK4-F1
#
_cell.length_a   1.000
_cell.length_b   1.000
_cell.length_c   1.000
_cell.angle_alpha   90.00
_cell.angle_beta   90.00
_cell.angle_gamma   90.00
#
_symmetry.space_group_name_H-M   'P 1'
#
loop_
_entity.id
_entity.type
_entity.pdbx_description
1 polymer ?
#
loop_
_entity_poly.entity_id
_entity_poly.type
_entity_poly.pdbx_seq_one_letter_code
_entity_poly.pdbx_strand_id
1 'polypeptide(L)'
;MQFERLESRTLLSAYTVLDLGTLGGASSWAYGINDLGQVVGWSLDANGIERAFRTAPNSAINPATDNLGGFTATGRSRAYAINNAGQVVGDARDASNVSRAFRTAPNQPIQPTDSLGALGTGSSYAYDINNLGQVVGGSSVGNSYRAYLYSNGVMTDLGALKNNNYSEAWSINDAGVIVGWNSGNGADTSVRWTGGAISNIGSTLGSYNYAWAINSSGQIAGEGFDAGNTEYSAYLYSGGMWTALGVPAGASDTEAYGINDAGVVVGRINLGSGNLRAFVWSDGVMTDLNNLIPAGTGWTLQVARAINNNGQIAGYGLLNGQVRGFLLTPDAATNIQGTSGNDTIVLRRSASGNQIEVLLNGVPLPSVSATAVLNISGLAGDDLLTLDFINGSPIPSGGISFDGGVGKDTLRVQGQGQSFTVNASQMTHGSGVVALTAAEALDLDSGSFVIAADLGGAELAIGASASATVLASQQLASLSVAGTVLVGPGGDKLVTVDELGIAGGGRLDLADNFLRVNYSGASPQAAIRGWLASGFAGGGWTGNGISTSSAIAGQTALGHRDMGGYVLVRYTWYGDATLDGNVNFADLLRLSQNYGKAGMGWADGDFNYDGNVTFYDLLRLSQAYSRSSAQLWPAPSPSSMKLLKL
;
A
#
# COMPACT_ATOMS: atom_id res chain seq x y z
N MET A 1 -24.65 17.45 -3.32
CA MET A 1 -23.38 16.73 -3.07
C MET A 1 -23.76 15.33 -2.65
N GLN A 2 -23.72 14.38 -3.58
CA GLN A 2 -23.91 12.97 -3.28
C GLN A 2 -22.64 12.46 -2.60
N PHE A 3 -22.78 11.93 -1.40
CA PHE A 3 -21.75 11.15 -0.74
C PHE A 3 -21.65 9.83 -1.51
N GLU A 4 -20.54 9.61 -2.21
CA GLU A 4 -20.20 8.28 -2.71
C GLU A 4 -19.92 7.38 -1.50
N ARG A 5 -20.65 6.27 -1.47
CA ARG A 5 -20.44 5.15 -0.54
C ARG A 5 -19.05 4.57 -0.81
N LEU A 6 -18.15 4.72 0.16
CA LEU A 6 -16.81 4.12 0.19
C LEU A 6 -16.81 2.62 0.56
N GLU A 7 -17.97 1.95 0.49
CA GLU A 7 -18.12 0.53 0.79
C GLU A 7 -17.69 -0.34 -0.40
N SER A 8 -16.37 -0.45 -0.66
CA SER A 8 -15.71 -1.61 -1.30
C SER A 8 -14.24 -1.36 -1.69
N ARG A 9 -13.44 -0.64 -0.88
CA ARG A 9 -11.99 -0.57 -1.11
C ARG A 9 -11.32 -1.75 -0.39
N THR A 10 -11.42 -2.92 -1.02
CA THR A 10 -10.73 -4.15 -0.58
C THR A 10 -9.22 -3.91 -0.53
N LEU A 11 -8.68 -3.85 0.68
CA LEU A 11 -7.24 -3.95 0.95
C LEU A 11 -6.72 -5.31 0.45
N LEU A 12 -5.60 -5.25 -0.29
CA LEU A 12 -4.64 -6.30 -0.65
C LEU A 12 -5.08 -7.76 -0.42
N SER A 13 -5.63 -8.40 -1.46
CA SER A 13 -5.90 -9.83 -1.46
C SER A 13 -4.60 -10.65 -1.51
N ALA A 14 -4.45 -11.65 -0.64
CA ALA A 14 -3.54 -12.74 -0.98
C ALA A 14 -4.11 -13.58 -2.12
N TYR A 15 -3.24 -14.38 -2.72
CA TYR A 15 -3.56 -15.19 -3.88
C TYR A 15 -3.22 -16.66 -3.63
N THR A 16 -4.13 -17.52 -4.05
CA THR A 16 -3.82 -18.91 -4.31
C THR A 16 -3.19 -19.03 -5.70
N VAL A 17 -2.01 -19.64 -5.77
CA VAL A 17 -1.30 -19.92 -7.02
C VAL A 17 -1.64 -21.32 -7.53
N LEU A 18 -2.14 -21.39 -8.76
CA LEU A 18 -2.32 -22.63 -9.52
C LEU A 18 -1.20 -22.74 -10.55
N ASP A 19 -0.40 -23.82 -10.46
CA ASP A 19 0.50 -24.22 -11.54
C ASP A 19 -0.34 -24.71 -12.72
N LEU A 20 -0.20 -24.06 -13.88
CA LEU A 20 -0.91 -24.47 -15.08
C LEU A 20 -0.30 -25.73 -15.69
N GLY A 21 0.93 -26.12 -15.34
CA GLY A 21 1.60 -27.26 -15.95
C GLY A 21 2.04 -26.99 -17.40
N THR A 22 2.18 -28.03 -18.20
CA THR A 22 2.64 -27.95 -19.61
C THR A 22 1.84 -28.88 -20.50
N LEU A 23 1.99 -28.76 -21.83
CA LEU A 23 1.45 -29.70 -22.82
C LEU A 23 2.28 -30.98 -22.97
N GLY A 24 3.08 -31.32 -21.96
CA GLY A 24 3.99 -32.48 -21.94
C GLY A 24 5.46 -32.16 -22.24
N GLY A 25 5.78 -30.91 -22.60
CA GLY A 25 7.15 -30.42 -22.75
C GLY A 25 7.69 -29.69 -21.51
N ALA A 26 8.81 -28.99 -21.69
CA ALA A 26 9.61 -28.46 -20.58
C ALA A 26 9.06 -27.18 -19.93
N SER A 27 8.19 -26.42 -20.62
CA SER A 27 7.77 -25.09 -20.16
C SER A 27 6.44 -24.61 -20.76
N SER A 28 5.85 -23.61 -20.09
CA SER A 28 4.61 -22.95 -20.48
C SER A 28 4.64 -21.46 -20.12
N TRP A 29 3.90 -20.65 -20.87
CA TRP A 29 3.72 -19.22 -20.66
C TRP A 29 2.25 -18.86 -20.84
N ALA A 30 1.62 -18.28 -19.81
CA ALA A 30 0.29 -17.72 -19.90
C ALA A 30 0.35 -16.23 -20.30
N TYR A 31 -0.55 -15.82 -21.20
CA TYR A 31 -0.59 -14.47 -21.76
C TYR A 31 -1.95 -13.78 -21.58
N GLY A 32 -3.05 -14.53 -21.68
CA GLY A 32 -4.41 -13.97 -21.61
C GLY A 32 -5.32 -14.78 -20.70
N ILE A 33 -6.32 -14.12 -20.15
CA ILE A 33 -7.37 -14.71 -19.31
C ILE A 33 -8.70 -13.99 -19.58
N ASN A 34 -9.81 -14.72 -19.59
CA ASN A 34 -11.16 -14.14 -19.66
C ASN A 34 -11.86 -14.14 -18.28
N ASP A 35 -13.03 -13.53 -18.18
CA ASP A 35 -13.78 -13.42 -16.91
C ASP A 35 -14.35 -14.77 -16.43
N LEU A 36 -14.38 -15.78 -17.30
CA LEU A 36 -14.71 -17.16 -16.92
C LEU A 36 -13.53 -17.88 -16.25
N GLY A 37 -12.32 -17.29 -16.24
CA GLY A 37 -11.13 -17.90 -15.68
C GLY A 37 -10.44 -18.90 -16.62
N GLN A 38 -10.73 -18.85 -17.93
CA GLN A 38 -9.99 -19.62 -18.93
C GLN A 38 -8.69 -18.90 -19.27
N VAL A 39 -7.57 -19.63 -19.21
CA VAL A 39 -6.25 -19.07 -19.49
C VAL A 39 -5.78 -19.53 -20.86
N VAL A 40 -5.17 -18.62 -21.62
CA VAL A 40 -4.51 -18.91 -22.89
C VAL A 40 -3.05 -18.50 -22.88
N GLY A 41 -2.29 -19.15 -23.75
CA GLY A 41 -0.87 -18.91 -23.88
C GLY A 41 -0.24 -19.92 -24.82
N TRP A 42 1.00 -20.29 -24.54
CA TRP A 42 1.66 -21.37 -25.27
C TRP A 42 2.52 -22.24 -24.36
N SER A 43 2.71 -23.49 -24.75
CA SER A 43 3.55 -24.45 -24.04
C SER A 43 4.27 -25.35 -25.03
N LEU A 44 5.44 -25.84 -24.65
CA LEU A 44 6.10 -26.90 -25.40
C LEU A 44 5.30 -28.19 -25.23
N ASP A 45 4.98 -28.85 -26.34
CA ASP A 45 4.44 -30.21 -26.34
C ASP A 45 5.56 -31.25 -26.13
N ALA A 46 5.18 -32.53 -26.06
CA ALA A 46 6.13 -33.64 -25.88
C ALA A 46 7.20 -33.75 -27.00
N ASN A 47 6.97 -33.14 -28.17
CA ASN A 47 7.92 -33.09 -29.28
C ASN A 47 8.77 -31.81 -29.26
N GLY A 48 8.60 -30.95 -28.26
CA GLY A 48 9.28 -29.66 -28.16
C GLY A 48 8.74 -28.59 -29.11
N ILE A 49 7.53 -28.76 -29.65
CA ILE A 49 6.89 -27.75 -30.49
C ILE A 49 6.09 -26.79 -29.61
N GLU A 50 6.22 -25.50 -29.85
CA GLU A 50 5.38 -24.49 -29.21
C GLU A 50 3.93 -24.61 -29.71
N ARG A 51 3.01 -24.86 -28.79
CA ARG A 51 1.57 -24.99 -29.07
C ARG A 51 0.78 -24.02 -28.23
N ALA A 52 -0.14 -23.33 -28.88
CA ALA A 52 -1.17 -22.55 -28.21
C ALA A 52 -2.03 -23.47 -27.34
N PHE A 53 -2.40 -23.00 -26.15
CA PHE A 53 -3.34 -23.71 -25.28
C PHE A 53 -4.51 -22.82 -24.88
N ARG A 54 -5.61 -23.46 -24.46
CA ARG A 54 -6.70 -22.84 -23.69
C ARG A 54 -7.17 -23.81 -22.63
N THR A 55 -7.14 -23.39 -21.36
CA THR A 55 -7.60 -24.21 -20.25
C THR A 55 -9.13 -24.23 -20.13
N ALA A 56 -9.66 -25.22 -19.42
CA ALA A 56 -10.95 -25.06 -18.77
C ALA A 56 -10.90 -23.93 -17.72
N PRO A 57 -12.05 -23.34 -17.34
CA PRO A 57 -12.13 -22.37 -16.25
C PRO A 57 -11.37 -22.82 -14.99
N ASN A 58 -10.49 -21.96 -14.47
CA ASN A 58 -9.80 -22.12 -13.19
C ASN A 58 -9.05 -23.46 -13.04
N SER A 59 -8.57 -24.01 -14.16
CA SER A 59 -8.00 -25.35 -14.22
C SER A 59 -6.58 -25.32 -14.79
N ALA A 60 -5.76 -26.28 -14.37
CA ALA A 60 -4.46 -26.52 -14.99
C ALA A 60 -4.65 -27.05 -16.42
N ILE A 61 -3.59 -26.93 -17.24
CA ILE A 61 -3.55 -27.46 -18.60
C ILE A 61 -3.78 -28.96 -18.56
N ASN A 62 -4.78 -29.42 -19.30
CA ASN A 62 -4.97 -30.82 -19.65
C ASN A 62 -4.43 -31.05 -21.07
N PRO A 63 -3.27 -31.72 -21.25
CA PRO A 63 -2.66 -31.92 -22.57
C PRO A 63 -3.56 -32.61 -23.60
N ALA A 64 -4.55 -33.38 -23.16
CA ALA A 64 -5.47 -34.09 -24.04
C ALA A 64 -6.56 -33.19 -24.65
N THR A 65 -6.94 -32.10 -23.97
CA THR A 65 -8.07 -31.24 -24.37
C THR A 65 -7.67 -29.81 -24.68
N ASP A 66 -6.55 -29.34 -24.12
CA ASP A 66 -6.23 -27.92 -24.07
C ASP A 66 -5.18 -27.53 -25.12
N ASN A 67 -4.57 -28.50 -25.81
CA ASN A 67 -3.71 -28.24 -26.96
C ASN A 67 -4.57 -27.77 -28.14
N LEU A 68 -4.46 -26.50 -28.53
CA LEU A 68 -5.23 -25.95 -29.65
C LEU A 68 -4.68 -26.34 -31.02
N GLY A 69 -3.52 -27.00 -31.08
CA GLY A 69 -2.88 -27.37 -32.35
C GLY A 69 -2.33 -26.17 -33.10
N GLY A 70 -2.35 -26.20 -34.43
CA GLY A 70 -1.91 -25.11 -35.30
C GLY A 70 -2.30 -25.40 -36.75
N PHE A 71 -1.96 -24.51 -37.69
CA PHE A 71 -2.32 -24.71 -39.11
C PHE A 71 -1.62 -25.92 -39.76
N THR A 72 -0.49 -26.33 -39.20
CA THR A 72 0.26 -27.51 -39.64
C THR A 72 0.69 -28.35 -38.45
N ALA A 73 1.01 -29.61 -38.72
CA ALA A 73 1.45 -30.55 -37.68
C ALA A 73 2.82 -30.16 -37.08
N THR A 74 3.66 -29.41 -37.78
CA THR A 74 5.02 -29.06 -37.33
C THR A 74 5.20 -27.56 -37.05
N GLY A 75 4.27 -26.72 -37.48
CA GLY A 75 4.30 -25.28 -37.25
C GLY A 75 3.96 -24.93 -35.81
N ARG A 76 4.70 -23.96 -35.25
CA ARG A 76 4.36 -23.39 -33.94
C ARG A 76 3.03 -22.64 -33.96
N SER A 77 2.40 -22.54 -32.80
CA SER A 77 1.28 -21.66 -32.53
C SER A 77 1.41 -21.01 -31.15
N ARG A 78 0.91 -19.77 -31.01
CA ARG A 78 0.89 -19.01 -29.77
C ARG A 78 -0.43 -18.29 -29.64
N ALA A 79 -1.04 -18.34 -28.46
CA ALA A 79 -2.22 -17.54 -28.13
C ALA A 79 -1.81 -16.36 -27.24
N TYR A 80 -2.40 -15.19 -27.50
CA TYR A 80 -2.11 -13.96 -26.77
C TYR A 80 -3.32 -13.44 -25.99
N ALA A 81 -4.54 -13.60 -26.52
CA ALA A 81 -5.76 -13.14 -25.87
C ALA A 81 -6.96 -14.07 -26.12
N ILE A 82 -7.97 -13.92 -25.27
CA ILE A 82 -9.23 -14.67 -25.27
C ILE A 82 -10.37 -13.77 -24.81
N ASN A 83 -11.53 -13.84 -25.48
CA ASN A 83 -12.74 -13.13 -25.04
C ASN A 83 -13.67 -14.03 -24.19
N ASN A 84 -14.74 -13.44 -23.65
CA ASN A 84 -15.71 -14.18 -22.80
C ASN A 84 -16.56 -15.20 -23.57
N ALA A 85 -16.56 -15.18 -24.91
CA ALA A 85 -17.14 -16.24 -25.73
C ALA A 85 -16.19 -17.46 -25.89
N GLY A 86 -14.95 -17.36 -25.41
CA GLY A 86 -13.94 -18.43 -25.53
C GLY A 86 -13.27 -18.48 -26.91
N GLN A 87 -13.31 -17.38 -27.68
CA GLN A 87 -12.56 -17.25 -28.92
C GLN A 87 -11.12 -16.84 -28.59
N VAL A 88 -10.15 -17.55 -29.16
CA VAL A 88 -8.73 -17.34 -28.90
C VAL A 88 -8.08 -16.70 -30.11
N VAL A 89 -7.20 -15.72 -29.87
CA VAL A 89 -6.40 -15.08 -30.92
C VAL A 89 -4.90 -15.21 -30.66
N GLY A 90 -4.15 -15.20 -31.75
CA GLY A 90 -2.69 -15.26 -31.71
C GLY A 90 -2.07 -15.44 -33.08
N ASP A 91 -0.90 -16.08 -33.15
CA ASP A 91 -0.26 -16.45 -34.42
C ASP A 91 0.04 -17.95 -34.53
N ALA A 92 -0.05 -18.49 -35.74
CA ALA A 92 0.38 -19.83 -36.06
C ALA A 92 1.09 -19.87 -37.42
N ARG A 93 2.07 -20.78 -37.56
CA ARG A 93 2.83 -20.92 -38.82
C ARG A 93 2.05 -21.69 -39.87
N ASP A 94 1.90 -21.08 -41.04
CA ASP A 94 1.35 -21.72 -42.23
C ASP A 94 2.35 -22.71 -42.89
N ALA A 95 1.93 -23.35 -43.98
CA ALA A 95 2.76 -24.31 -44.73
C ALA A 95 4.03 -23.69 -45.35
N SER A 96 4.08 -22.37 -45.49
CA SER A 96 5.26 -21.61 -45.93
C SER A 96 6.11 -21.12 -44.74
N ASN A 97 5.81 -21.59 -43.52
CA ASN A 97 6.49 -21.23 -42.29
C ASN A 97 6.38 -19.72 -41.94
N VAL A 98 5.32 -19.05 -42.43
CA VAL A 98 5.00 -17.64 -42.13
C VAL A 98 3.97 -17.58 -41.01
N SER A 99 4.17 -16.69 -40.03
CA SER A 99 3.21 -16.45 -38.96
C SER A 99 1.96 -15.77 -39.53
N ARG A 100 0.79 -16.37 -39.30
CA ARG A 100 -0.51 -15.78 -39.63
C ARG A 100 -1.32 -15.60 -38.36
N ALA A 101 -1.94 -14.43 -38.25
CA ALA A 101 -2.92 -14.14 -37.23
C ALA A 101 -4.10 -15.11 -37.34
N PHE A 102 -4.61 -15.60 -36.22
CA PHE A 102 -5.79 -16.46 -36.18
C PHE A 102 -6.84 -15.96 -35.19
N ARG A 103 -8.09 -16.38 -35.39
CA ARG A 103 -9.15 -16.35 -34.38
C ARG A 103 -9.95 -17.64 -34.42
N THR A 104 -9.96 -18.40 -33.33
CA THR A 104 -10.74 -19.65 -33.28
C THR A 104 -12.24 -19.40 -33.23
N ALA A 105 -13.03 -20.42 -33.59
CA ALA A 105 -14.40 -20.52 -33.11
C ALA A 105 -14.45 -20.65 -31.56
N PRO A 106 -15.56 -20.26 -30.91
CA PRO A 106 -15.77 -20.39 -29.47
C PRO A 106 -15.40 -21.78 -28.92
N ASN A 107 -14.43 -21.83 -28.02
CA ASN A 107 -13.98 -23.05 -27.35
C ASN A 107 -13.55 -24.19 -28.30
N GLN A 108 -13.12 -23.87 -29.52
CA GLN A 108 -12.62 -24.84 -30.49
C GLN A 108 -11.08 -24.82 -30.61
N PRO A 109 -10.45 -25.91 -31.07
CA PRO A 109 -9.04 -25.91 -31.49
C PRO A 109 -8.84 -25.08 -32.77
N ILE A 110 -7.60 -24.70 -33.06
CA ILE A 110 -7.23 -23.96 -34.27
C ILE A 110 -7.49 -24.83 -35.50
N GLN A 111 -8.21 -24.30 -36.47
CA GLN A 111 -8.38 -24.86 -37.80
C GLN A 111 -7.64 -24.04 -38.86
N PRO A 112 -7.22 -24.61 -40.00
CA PRO A 112 -6.65 -23.86 -41.13
C PRO A 112 -7.51 -22.67 -41.60
N THR A 113 -8.84 -22.76 -41.44
CA THR A 113 -9.80 -21.71 -41.79
C THR A 113 -9.83 -20.53 -40.81
N ASP A 114 -9.19 -20.66 -39.64
CA ASP A 114 -9.18 -19.60 -38.61
C ASP A 114 -8.16 -18.50 -38.91
N SER A 115 -7.36 -18.65 -39.97
CA SER A 115 -6.44 -17.62 -40.44
C SER A 115 -7.19 -16.34 -40.83
N LEU A 116 -6.76 -15.21 -40.28
CA LEU A 116 -7.31 -13.89 -40.59
C LEU A 116 -6.69 -13.29 -41.86
N GLY A 117 -5.66 -13.93 -42.42
CA GLY A 117 -4.86 -13.41 -43.52
C GLY A 117 -3.83 -12.38 -43.05
N ALA A 118 -3.44 -11.48 -43.95
CA ALA A 118 -2.49 -10.39 -43.70
C ALA A 118 -2.83 -9.20 -44.62
N LEU A 119 -2.41 -7.99 -44.23
CA LEU A 119 -2.55 -6.80 -45.08
C LEU A 119 -1.64 -6.86 -46.32
N GLY A 120 -0.51 -7.57 -46.20
CA GLY A 120 0.43 -7.85 -47.28
C GLY A 120 0.75 -9.33 -47.38
N THR A 121 1.93 -9.66 -47.93
CA THR A 121 2.38 -11.06 -48.10
C THR A 121 3.15 -11.60 -46.90
N GLY A 122 3.67 -10.72 -46.02
CA GLY A 122 4.46 -11.07 -44.85
C GLY A 122 3.63 -11.48 -43.63
N SER A 123 4.27 -11.58 -42.47
CA SER A 123 3.63 -12.09 -41.24
C SER A 123 2.48 -11.21 -40.74
N SER A 124 1.56 -11.83 -40.00
CA SER A 124 0.53 -11.15 -39.21
C SER A 124 0.41 -11.76 -37.82
N TYR A 125 0.09 -10.92 -36.85
CA TYR A 125 -0.07 -11.29 -35.43
C TYR A 125 -1.37 -10.68 -34.91
N ALA A 126 -2.09 -11.40 -34.06
CA ALA A 126 -3.27 -10.90 -33.35
C ALA A 126 -2.97 -10.84 -31.86
N TYR A 127 -3.01 -9.65 -31.26
CA TYR A 127 -2.61 -9.46 -29.87
C TYR A 127 -3.79 -9.38 -28.92
N ASP A 128 -4.94 -8.87 -29.37
CA ASP A 128 -6.12 -8.73 -28.52
C ASP A 128 -7.44 -8.90 -29.27
N ILE A 129 -8.49 -9.26 -28.53
CA ILE A 129 -9.84 -9.51 -29.01
C ILE A 129 -10.87 -9.01 -27.99
N ASN A 130 -11.84 -8.21 -28.46
CA ASN A 130 -12.95 -7.78 -27.60
C ASN A 130 -14.13 -8.78 -27.62
N ASN A 131 -15.15 -8.55 -26.79
CA ASN A 131 -16.32 -9.43 -26.68
C ASN A 131 -17.25 -9.37 -27.90
N LEU A 132 -17.09 -8.38 -28.78
CA LEU A 132 -17.73 -8.34 -30.10
C LEU A 132 -16.98 -9.19 -31.15
N GLY A 133 -15.87 -9.83 -30.76
CA GLY A 133 -15.04 -10.66 -31.62
C GLY A 133 -14.16 -9.86 -32.59
N GLN A 134 -13.99 -8.55 -32.37
CA GLN A 134 -13.09 -7.72 -33.16
C GLN A 134 -11.65 -7.95 -32.70
N VAL A 135 -10.72 -8.11 -33.65
CA VAL A 135 -9.33 -8.49 -33.36
C VAL A 135 -8.40 -7.37 -33.79
N VAL A 136 -7.39 -7.08 -32.98
CA VAL A 136 -6.34 -6.11 -33.31
C VAL A 136 -4.96 -6.76 -33.28
N GLY A 137 -4.04 -6.18 -34.05
CA GLY A 137 -2.67 -6.63 -34.07
C GLY A 137 -1.81 -5.91 -35.09
N GLY A 138 -0.72 -6.55 -35.52
CA GLY A 138 0.22 -6.02 -36.51
C GLY A 138 0.39 -6.92 -37.73
N SER A 139 0.63 -6.33 -38.91
CA SER A 139 0.89 -7.06 -40.15
C SER A 139 1.98 -6.40 -41.00
N SER A 140 2.85 -7.23 -41.59
CA SER A 140 3.89 -6.78 -42.52
C SER A 140 3.30 -6.37 -43.88
N VAL A 141 3.60 -5.16 -44.32
CA VAL A 141 3.17 -4.61 -45.62
C VAL A 141 4.40 -4.03 -46.34
N GLY A 142 4.98 -4.80 -47.25
CA GLY A 142 6.26 -4.44 -47.88
C GLY A 142 7.37 -4.27 -46.84
N ASN A 143 7.97 -3.07 -46.78
CA ASN A 143 8.99 -2.72 -45.78
C ASN A 143 8.41 -2.04 -44.52
N SER A 144 7.09 -2.04 -44.37
CA SER A 144 6.38 -1.45 -43.22
C SER A 144 5.75 -2.52 -42.34
N TYR A 145 5.41 -2.12 -41.11
CA TYR A 145 4.62 -2.94 -40.19
C TYR A 145 3.43 -2.09 -39.72
N ARG A 146 2.22 -2.60 -39.90
CA ARG A 146 0.98 -1.82 -39.76
C ARG A 146 0.03 -2.45 -38.76
N ALA A 147 -0.48 -1.61 -37.88
CA ALA A 147 -1.61 -1.93 -37.02
C ALA A 147 -2.86 -2.22 -37.86
N TYR A 148 -3.65 -3.21 -37.48
CA TYR A 148 -4.90 -3.53 -38.14
C TYR A 148 -6.05 -3.76 -37.16
N LEU A 149 -7.27 -3.61 -37.69
CA LEU A 149 -8.51 -4.08 -37.09
C LEU A 149 -9.14 -5.11 -38.01
N TYR A 150 -9.38 -6.32 -37.50
CA TYR A 150 -10.16 -7.34 -38.17
C TYR A 150 -11.59 -7.35 -37.62
N SER A 151 -12.56 -7.02 -38.47
CA SER A 151 -13.97 -6.99 -38.10
C SER A 151 -14.83 -7.41 -39.30
N ASN A 152 -15.89 -8.16 -39.05
CA ASN A 152 -16.83 -8.63 -40.08
C ASN A 152 -16.17 -9.32 -41.30
N GLY A 153 -15.10 -10.09 -41.05
CA GLY A 153 -14.40 -10.82 -42.12
C GLY A 153 -13.30 -10.03 -42.83
N VAL A 154 -13.09 -8.77 -42.47
CA VAL A 154 -12.19 -7.85 -43.20
C VAL A 154 -11.06 -7.37 -42.28
N MET A 155 -9.82 -7.52 -42.74
CA MET A 155 -8.63 -6.92 -42.12
C MET A 155 -8.43 -5.51 -42.67
N THR A 156 -8.54 -4.49 -41.81
CA THR A 156 -8.43 -3.07 -42.17
C THR A 156 -7.16 -2.48 -41.60
N ASP A 157 -6.34 -1.83 -42.44
CA ASP A 157 -5.17 -1.05 -42.00
C ASP A 157 -5.63 0.16 -41.18
N LEU A 158 -5.14 0.29 -39.95
CA LEU A 158 -5.45 1.41 -39.05
C LEU A 158 -4.52 2.61 -39.27
N GLY A 159 -3.53 2.47 -40.16
CA GLY A 159 -2.54 3.48 -40.47
C GLY A 159 -1.49 3.66 -39.38
N ALA A 160 -0.71 4.72 -39.53
CA ALA A 160 0.28 5.17 -38.56
C ALA A 160 0.27 6.71 -38.52
N LEU A 161 0.91 7.29 -37.51
CA LEU A 161 1.12 8.75 -37.49
C LEU A 161 1.96 9.17 -38.72
N LYS A 162 1.77 10.42 -39.17
CA LYS A 162 2.43 10.95 -40.36
C LYS A 162 3.96 10.75 -40.26
N ASN A 163 4.57 10.22 -41.34
CA ASN A 163 5.99 9.88 -41.46
C ASN A 163 6.46 8.65 -40.66
N ASN A 164 5.55 7.87 -40.05
CA ASN A 164 5.89 6.62 -39.39
C ASN A 164 5.56 5.43 -40.30
N ASN A 165 6.51 4.49 -40.41
CA ASN A 165 6.36 3.25 -41.19
C ASN A 165 6.07 2.03 -40.29
N TYR A 166 5.98 2.26 -38.98
CA TYR A 166 5.71 1.23 -37.98
C TYR A 166 4.53 1.66 -37.11
N SER A 167 3.50 0.82 -37.03
CA SER A 167 2.40 0.90 -36.09
C SER A 167 2.01 -0.50 -35.60
N GLU A 168 1.64 -0.62 -34.34
CA GLU A 168 1.18 -1.87 -33.75
C GLU A 168 0.04 -1.60 -32.76
N ALA A 169 -1.07 -2.34 -32.88
CA ALA A 169 -2.21 -2.27 -31.98
C ALA A 169 -2.14 -3.44 -30.99
N TRP A 170 -2.13 -3.14 -29.69
CA TRP A 170 -1.90 -4.11 -28.63
C TRP A 170 -3.14 -4.46 -27.83
N SER A 171 -4.10 -3.54 -27.69
CA SER A 171 -5.33 -3.82 -26.96
C SER A 171 -6.54 -3.07 -27.51
N ILE A 172 -7.73 -3.65 -27.34
CA ILE A 172 -9.03 -3.13 -27.79
C ILE A 172 -10.09 -3.35 -26.71
N ASN A 173 -10.85 -2.31 -26.36
CA ASN A 173 -12.00 -2.46 -25.48
C ASN A 173 -13.32 -2.73 -26.24
N ASP A 174 -14.39 -3.05 -25.51
CA ASP A 174 -15.71 -3.35 -26.09
C ASP A 174 -16.39 -2.14 -26.76
N ALA A 175 -15.92 -0.91 -26.48
CA ALA A 175 -16.34 0.30 -27.19
C ALA A 175 -15.60 0.48 -28.55
N GLY A 176 -14.68 -0.42 -28.90
CA GLY A 176 -13.89 -0.35 -30.13
C GLY A 176 -12.77 0.69 -30.09
N VAL A 177 -12.37 1.14 -28.90
CA VAL A 177 -11.19 1.98 -28.72
C VAL A 177 -9.96 1.08 -28.68
N ILE A 178 -8.98 1.40 -29.52
CA ILE A 178 -7.77 0.59 -29.71
C ILE A 178 -6.57 1.40 -29.24
N VAL A 179 -5.64 0.75 -28.55
CA VAL A 179 -4.39 1.36 -28.10
C VAL A 179 -3.19 0.56 -28.58
N GLY A 180 -2.04 1.23 -28.67
CA GLY A 180 -0.79 0.63 -29.07
C GLY A 180 0.28 1.69 -29.21
N TRP A 181 1.20 1.49 -30.14
CA TRP A 181 2.33 2.39 -30.33
C TRP A 181 2.76 2.47 -31.80
N ASN A 182 3.49 3.54 -32.10
CA ASN A 182 4.14 3.75 -33.39
C ASN A 182 5.63 4.03 -33.19
N SER A 183 6.42 3.71 -34.20
CA SER A 183 7.83 4.12 -34.28
C SER A 183 8.11 5.03 -35.47
N GLY A 184 8.84 6.11 -35.23
CA GLY A 184 9.37 6.98 -36.30
C GLY A 184 10.38 8.02 -35.80
N ASN A 185 11.41 8.30 -36.61
CA ASN A 185 12.46 9.30 -36.33
C ASN A 185 13.15 9.16 -34.95
N GLY A 186 13.35 7.92 -34.47
CA GLY A 186 14.10 7.65 -33.23
C GLY A 186 13.31 7.77 -31.92
N ALA A 187 11.97 7.75 -32.00
CA ALA A 187 11.08 7.77 -30.84
C ALA A 187 9.89 6.80 -31.04
N ASP A 188 9.48 6.16 -29.95
CA ASP A 188 8.30 5.31 -29.87
C ASP A 188 7.21 6.02 -29.08
N THR A 189 6.00 6.07 -29.64
CA THR A 189 4.92 6.90 -29.10
C THR A 189 3.63 6.11 -29.00
N SER A 190 3.02 6.13 -27.81
CA SER A 190 1.72 5.54 -27.58
C SER A 190 0.62 6.27 -28.35
N VAL A 191 -0.24 5.48 -28.99
CA VAL A 191 -1.30 5.96 -29.86
C VAL A 191 -2.62 5.29 -29.54
N ARG A 192 -3.70 6.01 -29.88
CA ARG A 192 -5.07 5.55 -29.76
C ARG A 192 -5.78 5.69 -31.09
N TRP A 193 -6.51 4.65 -31.49
CA TRP A 193 -7.45 4.70 -32.59
C TRP A 193 -8.89 4.75 -32.07
N THR A 194 -9.69 5.66 -32.61
CA THR A 194 -11.12 5.79 -32.30
C THR A 194 -11.88 6.12 -33.56
N GLY A 195 -12.88 5.31 -33.92
CA GLY A 195 -13.61 5.47 -35.18
C GLY A 195 -12.70 5.41 -36.42
N GLY A 196 -11.59 4.67 -36.36
CA GLY A 196 -10.59 4.56 -37.43
C GLY A 196 -9.58 5.72 -37.52
N ALA A 197 -9.73 6.77 -36.72
CA ALA A 197 -8.78 7.88 -36.67
C ALA A 197 -7.68 7.61 -35.63
N ILE A 198 -6.41 7.81 -36.02
CA ILE A 198 -5.25 7.69 -35.13
C ILE A 198 -4.94 9.03 -34.43
N SER A 199 -4.60 8.96 -33.16
CA SER A 199 -4.14 10.09 -32.35
C SER A 199 -3.00 9.69 -31.42
N ASN A 200 -2.09 10.62 -31.15
CA ASN A 200 -1.12 10.47 -30.06
C ASN A 200 -1.86 10.62 -28.72
N ILE A 201 -1.58 9.75 -27.75
CA ILE A 201 -2.21 9.81 -26.42
C ILE A 201 -1.66 10.98 -25.59
N GLY A 202 -0.55 11.59 -26.04
CA GLY A 202 0.13 12.70 -25.39
C GLY A 202 0.84 12.19 -24.14
N SER A 203 2.07 12.62 -23.91
CA SER A 203 2.77 12.32 -22.67
C SER A 203 3.66 13.51 -22.28
N THR A 204 3.81 13.73 -20.98
CA THR A 204 4.93 14.51 -20.43
C THR A 204 6.17 13.63 -20.26
N LEU A 205 6.15 12.42 -20.83
CA LEU A 205 7.15 11.38 -20.69
C LEU A 205 8.22 11.54 -21.77
N GLY A 206 9.35 10.83 -21.62
CA GLY A 206 10.45 10.85 -22.58
C GLY A 206 10.10 10.25 -23.95
N SER A 207 11.09 10.12 -24.83
CA SER A 207 10.94 9.70 -26.25
C SER A 207 10.47 8.26 -26.49
N TYR A 208 10.15 7.50 -25.44
CA TYR A 208 9.69 6.11 -25.53
C TYR A 208 8.54 5.90 -24.55
N ASN A 209 7.35 5.62 -25.09
CA ASN A 209 6.17 5.29 -24.32
C ASN A 209 5.26 4.33 -25.08
N TYR A 210 4.79 3.30 -24.39
CA TYR A 210 3.98 2.21 -24.96
C TYR A 210 2.66 2.10 -24.21
N ALA A 211 1.58 1.84 -24.95
CA ALA A 211 0.28 1.49 -24.39
C ALA A 211 0.03 0.00 -24.64
N TRP A 212 -0.05 -0.78 -23.56
CA TRP A 212 -0.15 -2.24 -23.62
C TRP A 212 -1.58 -2.74 -23.43
N ALA A 213 -2.37 -2.13 -22.55
CA ALA A 213 -3.73 -2.56 -22.23
C ALA A 213 -4.68 -1.40 -22.00
N ILE A 214 -5.96 -1.57 -22.35
CA ILE A 214 -7.04 -0.59 -22.14
C ILE A 214 -8.26 -1.27 -21.49
N ASN A 215 -8.86 -0.63 -20.48
CA ASN A 215 -10.10 -1.13 -19.87
C ASN A 215 -11.37 -0.48 -20.47
N SER A 216 -12.55 -0.90 -20.00
CA SER A 216 -13.84 -0.39 -20.50
C SER A 216 -14.05 1.11 -20.26
N SER A 217 -13.44 1.66 -19.20
CA SER A 217 -13.47 3.09 -18.88
C SER A 217 -12.48 3.92 -19.70
N GLY A 218 -11.67 3.28 -20.56
CA GLY A 218 -10.68 3.95 -21.38
C GLY A 218 -9.39 4.32 -20.65
N GLN A 219 -9.16 3.76 -19.47
CA GLN A 219 -7.88 3.86 -18.77
C GLN A 219 -6.87 2.92 -19.42
N ILE A 220 -5.60 3.31 -19.46
CA ILE A 220 -4.56 2.61 -20.21
C ILE A 220 -3.38 2.31 -19.30
N ALA A 221 -2.98 1.03 -19.25
CA ALA A 221 -1.74 0.61 -18.63
C ALA A 221 -0.62 0.56 -19.69
N GLY A 222 0.56 1.01 -19.30
CA GLY A 222 1.70 1.14 -20.19
C GLY A 222 3.01 1.36 -19.47
N GLU A 223 4.04 1.68 -20.25
CA GLU A 223 5.37 2.02 -19.74
C GLU A 223 5.95 3.21 -20.51
N GLY A 224 6.94 3.86 -19.93
CA GLY A 224 7.72 4.87 -20.63
C GLY A 224 8.90 5.38 -19.81
N PHE A 225 9.73 6.21 -20.43
CA PHE A 225 10.83 6.87 -19.74
C PHE A 225 10.35 8.07 -18.93
N ASP A 226 10.83 8.15 -17.69
CA ASP A 226 10.70 9.37 -16.90
C ASP A 226 11.50 10.50 -17.58
N ALA A 227 10.99 11.74 -17.52
CA ALA A 227 11.66 12.87 -18.13
C ALA A 227 13.08 13.06 -17.55
N GLY A 228 14.11 12.85 -18.39
CA GLY A 228 15.52 12.94 -17.99
C GLY A 228 16.14 11.64 -17.44
N ASN A 229 15.40 10.53 -17.44
CA ASN A 229 15.88 9.18 -17.10
C ASN A 229 15.92 8.28 -18.35
N THR A 230 16.68 7.18 -18.28
CA THR A 230 16.76 6.12 -19.29
C THR A 230 16.11 4.81 -18.85
N GLU A 231 15.51 4.77 -17.66
CA GLU A 231 14.83 3.58 -17.11
C GLU A 231 13.32 3.64 -17.34
N TYR A 232 12.69 2.47 -17.58
CA TYR A 232 11.25 2.36 -17.77
C TYR A 232 10.51 2.38 -16.44
N SER A 233 9.48 3.22 -16.38
CA SER A 233 8.50 3.21 -15.29
C SER A 233 7.15 2.72 -15.80
N ALA A 234 6.44 1.97 -14.97
CA ALA A 234 5.06 1.58 -15.23
C ALA A 234 4.14 2.78 -15.02
N TYR A 235 3.17 2.94 -15.93
CA TYR A 235 2.28 4.09 -15.95
C TYR A 235 0.80 3.70 -16.13
N LEU A 236 -0.08 4.51 -15.54
CA LEU A 236 -1.52 4.51 -15.79
C LEU A 236 -1.95 5.84 -16.41
N TYR A 237 -2.56 5.79 -17.59
CA TYR A 237 -3.26 6.92 -18.18
C TYR A 237 -4.72 6.94 -17.74
N SER A 238 -5.15 8.02 -17.11
CA SER A 238 -6.53 8.24 -16.68
C SER A 238 -6.84 9.73 -16.68
N GLY A 239 -8.05 10.11 -17.10
CA GLY A 239 -8.50 11.52 -17.08
C GLY A 239 -7.62 12.48 -17.91
N GLY A 240 -6.89 11.97 -18.91
CA GLY A 240 -6.00 12.77 -19.74
C GLY A 240 -4.55 12.87 -19.24
N MET A 241 -4.19 12.20 -18.14
CA MET A 241 -2.87 12.29 -17.51
C MET A 241 -2.23 10.92 -17.33
N TRP A 242 -0.92 10.83 -17.56
CA TRP A 242 -0.10 9.68 -17.19
C TRP A 242 0.38 9.83 -15.74
N THR A 243 0.13 8.81 -14.92
CA THR A 243 0.57 8.73 -13.53
C THR A 243 1.53 7.57 -13.38
N ALA A 244 2.75 7.82 -12.88
CA ALA A 244 3.70 6.77 -12.58
C ALA A 244 3.17 5.91 -11.43
N LEU A 245 3.29 4.58 -11.56
CA LEU A 245 2.84 3.63 -10.54
C LEU A 245 3.85 3.44 -9.38
N GLY A 246 5.02 4.07 -9.51
CA GLY A 246 6.14 3.99 -8.58
C GLY A 246 7.15 2.90 -8.97
N VAL A 247 8.38 3.05 -8.50
CA VAL A 247 9.46 2.06 -8.65
C VAL A 247 9.89 1.63 -7.24
N PRO A 248 9.70 0.35 -6.86
CA PRO A 248 10.12 -0.14 -5.55
C PRO A 248 11.62 0.05 -5.32
N ALA A 249 12.03 0.28 -4.07
CA ALA A 249 13.44 0.43 -3.73
C ALA A 249 14.28 -0.77 -4.19
N GLY A 250 15.34 -0.52 -4.96
CA GLY A 250 16.21 -1.54 -5.52
C GLY A 250 15.76 -2.11 -6.88
N ALA A 251 14.65 -1.64 -7.43
CA ALA A 251 14.26 -1.93 -8.81
C ALA A 251 14.95 -0.98 -9.80
N SER A 252 15.30 -1.50 -10.99
CA SER A 252 15.85 -0.75 -12.12
C SER A 252 14.80 -0.36 -13.16
N ASP A 253 13.71 -1.12 -13.30
CA ASP A 253 12.58 -0.75 -14.15
C ASP A 253 11.28 -1.44 -13.71
N THR A 254 10.16 -0.90 -14.18
CA THR A 254 8.81 -1.48 -14.02
C THR A 254 8.02 -1.34 -15.32
N GLU A 255 7.20 -2.34 -15.63
CA GLU A 255 6.40 -2.38 -16.86
C GLU A 255 4.99 -2.90 -16.56
N ALA A 256 3.94 -2.19 -16.99
CA ALA A 256 2.55 -2.57 -16.78
C ALA A 256 1.93 -3.18 -18.03
N TYR A 257 1.48 -4.44 -17.95
CA TYR A 257 1.00 -5.21 -19.11
C TYR A 257 -0.52 -5.41 -19.15
N GLY A 258 -1.21 -5.40 -18.00
CA GLY A 258 -2.64 -5.67 -17.92
C GLY A 258 -3.35 -4.72 -16.96
N ILE A 259 -4.64 -4.45 -17.24
CA ILE A 259 -5.52 -3.63 -16.41
C ILE A 259 -6.94 -4.20 -16.45
N ASN A 260 -7.65 -4.22 -15.31
CA ASN A 260 -9.06 -4.58 -15.26
C ASN A 260 -9.99 -3.35 -15.15
N ASP A 261 -11.30 -3.56 -15.13
CA ASP A 261 -12.28 -2.47 -15.10
C ASP A 261 -12.33 -1.73 -13.75
N ALA A 262 -11.79 -2.31 -12.68
CA ALA A 262 -11.60 -1.63 -11.40
C ALA A 262 -10.35 -0.73 -11.37
N GLY A 263 -9.56 -0.69 -12.46
CA GLY A 263 -8.33 0.08 -12.54
C GLY A 263 -7.13 -0.56 -11.83
N VAL A 264 -7.22 -1.85 -11.49
CA VAL A 264 -6.10 -2.63 -10.95
C VAL A 264 -5.16 -3.00 -12.09
N VAL A 265 -3.87 -2.71 -11.91
CA VAL A 265 -2.84 -2.89 -12.94
C VAL A 265 -1.88 -4.00 -12.54
N VAL A 266 -1.44 -4.83 -13.48
CA VAL A 266 -0.45 -5.89 -13.25
C VAL A 266 0.72 -5.79 -14.23
N GLY A 267 1.87 -6.31 -13.83
CA GLY A 267 3.07 -6.22 -14.65
C GLY A 267 4.30 -6.89 -14.07
N ARG A 268 5.48 -6.36 -14.40
CA ARG A 268 6.76 -6.81 -13.88
C ARG A 268 7.60 -5.69 -13.24
N ILE A 269 8.44 -6.09 -12.30
CA ILE A 269 9.50 -5.33 -11.65
C ILE A 269 10.82 -6.01 -12.03
N ASN A 270 11.81 -5.24 -12.47
CA ASN A 270 13.17 -5.70 -12.65
C ASN A 270 14.04 -5.21 -11.48
N LEU A 271 14.61 -6.14 -10.71
CA LEU A 271 15.51 -5.84 -9.59
C LEU A 271 17.00 -5.89 -10.02
N GLY A 272 17.28 -5.91 -11.33
CA GLY A 272 18.61 -6.04 -11.89
C GLY A 272 19.11 -7.49 -12.01
N SER A 273 20.13 -7.72 -12.84
CA SER A 273 20.79 -9.03 -13.05
C SER A 273 19.85 -10.20 -13.39
N GLY A 274 18.73 -9.93 -14.07
CA GLY A 274 17.74 -10.93 -14.45
C GLY A 274 16.76 -11.34 -13.35
N ASN A 275 16.76 -10.63 -12.21
CA ASN A 275 15.82 -10.86 -11.12
C ASN A 275 14.48 -10.14 -11.39
N LEU A 276 13.55 -10.87 -12.00
CA LEU A 276 12.22 -10.38 -12.33
C LEU A 276 11.19 -10.77 -11.26
N ARG A 277 10.27 -9.87 -10.96
CA ARG A 277 9.15 -10.08 -10.02
C ARG A 277 7.85 -9.56 -10.61
N ALA A 278 6.77 -10.33 -10.50
CA ALA A 278 5.44 -9.88 -10.91
C ALA A 278 4.86 -8.91 -9.87
N PHE A 279 4.13 -7.88 -10.30
CA PHE A 279 3.43 -6.97 -9.40
C PHE A 279 1.94 -6.86 -9.68
N VAL A 280 1.21 -6.43 -8.66
CA VAL A 280 -0.13 -5.87 -8.74
C VAL A 280 -0.11 -4.46 -8.15
N TRP A 281 -0.80 -3.53 -8.79
CA TRP A 281 -0.96 -2.15 -8.35
C TRP A 281 -2.44 -1.85 -8.17
N SER A 282 -2.80 -1.42 -6.97
CA SER A 282 -4.17 -1.06 -6.58
C SER A 282 -4.13 0.05 -5.53
N ASP A 283 -5.08 0.99 -5.59
CA ASP A 283 -5.23 2.09 -4.62
C ASP A 283 -3.93 2.86 -4.34
N GLY A 284 -3.11 3.09 -5.37
CA GLY A 284 -1.87 3.88 -5.25
C GLY A 284 -0.65 3.09 -4.80
N VAL A 285 -0.76 1.79 -4.53
CA VAL A 285 0.33 0.96 -4.00
C VAL A 285 0.71 -0.15 -4.98
N MET A 286 1.99 -0.21 -5.36
CA MET A 286 2.58 -1.35 -6.08
C MET A 286 3.02 -2.41 -5.08
N THR A 287 2.52 -3.64 -5.25
CA THR A 287 2.87 -4.78 -4.40
C THR A 287 3.44 -5.91 -5.25
N ASP A 288 4.59 -6.45 -4.82
CA ASP A 288 5.18 -7.66 -5.39
C ASP A 288 4.28 -8.88 -5.07
N LEU A 289 3.77 -9.53 -6.12
CA LEU A 289 2.84 -10.67 -6.00
C LEU A 289 3.47 -11.87 -5.29
N ASN A 290 4.80 -11.98 -5.25
CA ASN A 290 5.48 -13.04 -4.50
C ASN A 290 5.30 -12.89 -2.99
N ASN A 291 4.97 -11.68 -2.50
CA ASN A 291 4.65 -11.44 -1.08
C ASN A 291 3.17 -11.75 -0.78
N LEU A 292 2.37 -12.03 -1.81
CA LEU A 292 0.93 -12.30 -1.71
C LEU A 292 0.59 -13.78 -1.92
N ILE A 293 1.59 -14.65 -2.06
CA ILE A 293 1.41 -16.12 -2.09
C ILE A 293 2.09 -16.77 -0.88
N PRO A 294 1.69 -18.00 -0.48
CA PRO A 294 2.36 -18.70 0.61
C PRO A 294 3.88 -18.83 0.40
N ALA A 295 4.64 -18.62 1.48
CA ALA A 295 6.09 -18.86 1.47
C ALA A 295 6.40 -20.35 1.25
N GLY A 296 7.53 -20.65 0.60
CA GLY A 296 8.00 -22.02 0.40
C GLY A 296 7.26 -22.81 -0.70
N THR A 297 6.45 -22.15 -1.52
CA THR A 297 5.77 -22.78 -2.68
C THR A 297 6.72 -23.20 -3.80
N GLY A 298 7.96 -22.71 -3.79
CA GLY A 298 8.95 -22.93 -4.87
C GLY A 298 8.75 -21.99 -6.06
N TRP A 299 7.76 -21.10 -6.01
CA TRP A 299 7.50 -20.10 -7.03
C TRP A 299 8.36 -18.86 -6.86
N THR A 300 8.87 -18.38 -7.99
CA THR A 300 9.25 -16.99 -8.23
C THR A 300 8.37 -16.50 -9.38
N LEU A 301 7.31 -15.77 -9.05
CA LEU A 301 6.43 -15.12 -10.03
C LEU A 301 7.18 -13.98 -10.69
N GLN A 302 7.44 -14.06 -11.99
CA GLN A 302 8.32 -13.12 -12.70
C GLN A 302 7.54 -12.07 -13.50
N VAL A 303 6.46 -12.47 -14.15
CA VAL A 303 5.67 -11.59 -15.02
C VAL A 303 4.18 -11.92 -14.87
N ALA A 304 3.38 -10.91 -14.53
CA ALA A 304 1.92 -10.95 -14.66
C ALA A 304 1.53 -10.28 -15.99
N ARG A 305 0.86 -11.03 -16.88
CA ARG A 305 0.53 -10.56 -18.24
C ARG A 305 -0.89 -10.04 -18.40
N ALA A 306 -1.84 -10.65 -17.69
CA ALA A 306 -3.25 -10.29 -17.81
C ALA A 306 -3.95 -10.42 -16.46
N ILE A 307 -4.97 -9.60 -16.27
CA ILE A 307 -5.87 -9.60 -15.11
C ILE A 307 -7.31 -9.52 -15.62
N ASN A 308 -8.22 -10.34 -15.07
CA ASN A 308 -9.65 -10.26 -15.38
C ASN A 308 -10.43 -9.42 -14.36
N ASN A 309 -11.72 -9.22 -14.60
CA ASN A 309 -12.57 -8.41 -13.71
C ASN A 309 -12.88 -9.06 -12.36
N ASN A 310 -12.59 -10.36 -12.19
CA ASN A 310 -12.64 -11.05 -10.90
C ASN A 310 -11.32 -10.92 -10.11
N GLY A 311 -10.35 -10.15 -10.62
CA GLY A 311 -9.04 -9.96 -10.00
C GLY A 311 -8.09 -11.15 -10.18
N GLN A 312 -8.42 -12.14 -11.00
CA GLN A 312 -7.52 -13.26 -11.28
C GLN A 312 -6.43 -12.84 -12.25
N ILE A 313 -5.20 -13.32 -12.01
CA ILE A 313 -4.02 -12.89 -12.74
C ILE A 313 -3.38 -14.09 -13.43
N ALA A 314 -3.17 -13.98 -14.75
CA ALA A 314 -2.42 -14.96 -15.52
C ALA A 314 -1.02 -14.43 -15.85
N GLY A 315 -0.03 -15.31 -15.76
CA GLY A 315 1.37 -14.95 -16.00
C GLY A 315 2.30 -16.14 -16.02
N TYR A 316 3.60 -15.88 -15.89
CA TYR A 316 4.61 -16.93 -15.83
C TYR A 316 5.76 -16.57 -14.90
N GLY A 317 6.43 -17.61 -14.41
CA GLY A 317 7.55 -17.50 -13.50
C GLY A 317 8.37 -18.78 -13.44
N LEU A 318 9.25 -18.86 -12.45
CA LEU A 318 10.03 -20.05 -12.17
C LEU A 318 9.37 -20.85 -11.04
N LEU A 319 9.03 -22.11 -11.28
CA LEU A 319 8.67 -23.07 -10.25
C LEU A 319 9.84 -24.05 -10.11
N ASN A 320 10.55 -23.99 -8.98
CA ASN A 320 11.74 -24.80 -8.73
C ASN A 320 12.78 -24.72 -9.87
N GLY A 321 12.95 -23.53 -10.45
CA GLY A 321 13.89 -23.25 -11.54
C GLY A 321 13.37 -23.55 -12.95
N GLN A 322 12.15 -24.08 -13.11
CA GLN A 322 11.55 -24.33 -14.42
C GLN A 322 10.50 -23.27 -14.77
N VAL A 323 10.48 -22.83 -16.02
CA VAL A 323 9.47 -21.86 -16.47
C VAL A 323 8.09 -22.52 -16.54
N ARG A 324 7.12 -21.91 -15.87
CA ARG A 324 5.73 -22.35 -15.79
C ARG A 324 4.78 -21.17 -15.89
N GLY A 325 3.66 -21.37 -16.58
CA GLY A 325 2.50 -20.50 -16.51
C GLY A 325 1.78 -20.69 -15.18
N PHE A 326 1.25 -19.61 -14.62
CA PHE A 326 0.44 -19.64 -13.41
C PHE A 326 -0.90 -18.95 -13.62
N LEU A 327 -1.87 -19.34 -12.79
CA LEU A 327 -3.09 -18.59 -12.53
C LEU A 327 -3.12 -18.24 -11.04
N LEU A 328 -3.17 -16.94 -10.72
CA LEU A 328 -3.43 -16.47 -9.37
C LEU A 328 -4.93 -16.17 -9.23
N THR A 329 -5.54 -16.68 -8.18
CA THR A 329 -6.92 -16.36 -7.81
C THR A 329 -6.91 -15.66 -6.46
N PRO A 330 -7.56 -14.49 -6.32
CA PRO A 330 -7.69 -13.84 -5.02
C PRO A 330 -8.31 -14.81 -4.01
N ASP A 331 -7.71 -14.90 -2.83
CA ASP A 331 -8.29 -15.66 -1.73
C ASP A 331 -9.63 -15.01 -1.35
N ALA A 332 -10.68 -15.82 -1.20
CA ALA A 332 -11.97 -15.32 -0.77
C ALA A 332 -11.83 -14.66 0.61
N ALA A 333 -12.39 -13.45 0.76
CA ALA A 333 -12.41 -12.81 2.06
C ALA A 333 -13.23 -13.66 3.04
N THR A 334 -12.62 -13.98 4.19
CA THR A 334 -13.32 -14.66 5.27
C THR A 334 -13.96 -13.59 6.15
N ASN A 335 -15.29 -13.63 6.23
CA ASN A 335 -16.06 -12.69 7.03
C ASN A 335 -16.32 -13.27 8.42
N ILE A 336 -15.92 -12.54 9.45
CA ILE A 336 -16.24 -12.80 10.85
C ILE A 336 -17.26 -11.75 11.26
N GLN A 337 -18.44 -12.19 11.70
CA GLN A 337 -19.49 -11.31 12.20
C GLN A 337 -19.61 -11.46 13.71
N GLY A 338 -19.55 -10.34 14.41
CA GLY A 338 -19.93 -10.18 15.80
C GLY A 338 -21.45 -10.27 16.00
N THR A 339 -21.86 -9.95 17.22
CA THR A 339 -23.24 -9.84 17.68
C THR A 339 -23.64 -8.36 17.79
N SER A 340 -24.81 -8.05 18.33
CA SER A 340 -25.24 -6.66 18.53
C SER A 340 -24.90 -6.11 19.93
N GLY A 341 -23.99 -6.77 20.64
CA GLY A 341 -23.48 -6.29 21.92
C GLY A 341 -21.99 -6.60 22.01
N ASN A 342 -21.35 -6.12 23.08
CA ASN A 342 -19.90 -6.12 23.21
C ASN A 342 -19.27 -7.49 22.95
N ASP A 343 -18.48 -7.55 21.89
CA ASP A 343 -17.76 -8.72 21.45
C ASP A 343 -16.27 -8.62 21.81
N THR A 344 -15.67 -9.77 22.09
CA THR A 344 -14.23 -9.94 22.17
C THR A 344 -13.79 -10.91 21.08
N ILE A 345 -13.06 -10.39 20.11
CA ILE A 345 -12.55 -11.12 18.96
C ILE A 345 -11.04 -11.26 19.14
N VAL A 346 -10.54 -12.49 19.21
CA VAL A 346 -9.10 -12.76 19.35
C VAL A 346 -8.60 -13.46 18.10
N LEU A 347 -7.61 -12.87 17.46
CA LEU A 347 -6.82 -13.49 16.39
C LEU A 347 -5.47 -13.90 16.96
N ARG A 348 -5.13 -15.19 16.81
CA ARG A 348 -3.83 -15.71 17.22
C ARG A 348 -3.31 -16.71 16.21
N ARG A 349 -2.00 -16.78 16.02
CA ARG A 349 -1.41 -17.80 15.15
C ARG A 349 -1.45 -19.17 15.84
N SER A 350 -1.79 -20.22 15.08
CA SER A 350 -1.74 -21.59 15.58
C SER A 350 -0.31 -21.97 15.96
N ALA A 351 -0.14 -22.87 16.93
CA ALA A 351 1.18 -23.34 17.36
C ALA A 351 1.96 -24.04 16.22
N SER A 352 1.26 -24.58 15.22
CA SER A 352 1.85 -25.16 14.00
C SER A 352 2.27 -24.13 12.96
N GLY A 353 1.86 -22.86 13.10
CA GLY A 353 2.24 -21.74 12.24
C GLY A 353 1.48 -21.62 10.93
N ASN A 354 0.58 -22.56 10.59
CA ASN A 354 -0.05 -22.64 9.27
C ASN A 354 -1.46 -22.03 9.20
N GLN A 355 -2.04 -21.63 10.32
CA GLN A 355 -3.42 -21.12 10.40
C GLN A 355 -3.51 -19.97 11.40
N ILE A 356 -4.52 -19.11 11.21
CA ILE A 356 -4.94 -18.15 12.21
C ILE A 356 -6.17 -18.72 12.93
N GLU A 357 -6.06 -18.85 14.24
CA GLU A 357 -7.17 -19.22 15.11
C GLU A 357 -7.96 -17.96 15.47
N VAL A 358 -9.28 -18.06 15.31
CA VAL A 358 -10.22 -16.98 15.59
C VAL A 358 -11.08 -17.41 16.77
N LEU A 359 -11.15 -16.59 17.81
CA LEU A 359 -12.09 -16.76 18.91
C LEU A 359 -13.06 -15.58 18.94
N LEU A 360 -14.35 -15.86 18.93
CA LEU A 360 -15.41 -14.87 19.16
C LEU A 360 -16.03 -15.14 20.52
N ASN A 361 -15.91 -14.20 21.46
CA ASN A 361 -16.39 -14.35 22.85
C ASN A 361 -15.87 -15.62 23.53
N GLY A 362 -14.60 -15.97 23.24
CA GLY A 362 -13.95 -17.19 23.74
C GLY A 362 -14.38 -18.48 23.03
N VAL A 363 -15.32 -18.42 22.10
CA VAL A 363 -15.76 -19.57 21.28
C VAL A 363 -14.90 -19.65 20.02
N PRO A 364 -14.20 -20.78 19.78
CA PRO A 364 -13.42 -20.95 18.55
C PRO A 364 -14.31 -20.99 17.31
N LEU A 365 -13.93 -20.22 16.29
CA LEU A 365 -14.47 -20.31 14.93
C LEU A 365 -13.55 -21.18 14.05
N PRO A 366 -14.00 -21.60 12.84
CA PRO A 366 -13.13 -22.28 11.89
C PRO A 366 -11.84 -21.49 11.66
N SER A 367 -10.70 -22.18 11.68
CA SER A 367 -9.41 -21.53 11.45
C SER A 367 -9.32 -20.99 10.04
N VAL A 368 -8.67 -19.84 9.91
CA VAL A 368 -8.51 -19.15 8.62
C VAL A 368 -7.09 -19.29 8.11
N SER A 369 -6.93 -19.31 6.78
CA SER A 369 -5.61 -19.36 6.17
C SER A 369 -4.77 -18.16 6.60
N ALA A 370 -3.47 -18.35 6.81
CA ALA A 370 -2.52 -17.26 7.03
C ALA A 370 -2.39 -16.29 5.84
N THR A 371 -3.03 -16.62 4.70
CA THR A 371 -3.13 -15.75 3.54
C THR A 371 -4.50 -15.07 3.40
N ALA A 372 -5.53 -15.48 4.13
CA ALA A 372 -6.89 -14.96 3.91
C ALA A 372 -6.98 -13.43 4.06
N VAL A 373 -7.89 -12.80 3.31
CA VAL A 373 -8.38 -11.46 3.69
C VAL A 373 -9.41 -11.66 4.80
N LEU A 374 -9.27 -10.96 5.93
CA LEU A 374 -10.26 -11.03 7.02
C LEU A 374 -11.06 -9.75 7.11
N ASN A 375 -12.38 -9.86 6.96
CA ASN A 375 -13.31 -8.77 7.27
C ASN A 375 -14.01 -9.11 8.58
N ILE A 376 -13.84 -8.26 9.58
CA ILE A 376 -14.36 -8.43 10.92
C ILE A 376 -15.36 -7.32 11.17
N SER A 377 -16.61 -7.69 11.39
CA SER A 377 -17.68 -6.75 11.70
C SER A 377 -18.06 -6.85 13.17
N GLY A 378 -17.98 -5.75 13.91
CA GLY A 378 -18.44 -5.69 15.32
C GLY A 378 -19.96 -5.45 15.42
N LEU A 379 -20.57 -4.87 14.39
CA LEU A 379 -21.98 -4.46 14.34
C LEU A 379 -22.34 -3.39 15.38
N ALA A 380 -22.57 -3.75 16.64
CA ALA A 380 -22.95 -2.80 17.67
C ALA A 380 -22.49 -3.27 19.05
N GLY A 381 -22.14 -2.32 19.92
CA GLY A 381 -21.50 -2.61 21.20
C GLY A 381 -20.13 -1.94 21.27
N ASP A 382 -19.50 -2.01 22.44
CA ASP A 382 -18.10 -1.62 22.58
C ASP A 382 -17.24 -2.88 22.37
N ASP A 383 -16.72 -3.05 21.16
CA ASP A 383 -16.09 -4.28 20.71
C ASP A 383 -14.57 -4.24 20.84
N LEU A 384 -13.96 -5.41 21.08
CA LEU A 384 -12.52 -5.56 21.27
C LEU A 384 -11.95 -6.55 20.26
N LEU A 385 -11.16 -6.05 19.30
CA LEU A 385 -10.31 -6.89 18.46
C LEU A 385 -8.92 -7.00 19.09
N THR A 386 -8.53 -8.20 19.51
CA THR A 386 -7.19 -8.51 20.03
C THR A 386 -6.36 -9.24 18.99
N LEU A 387 -5.20 -8.68 18.65
CA LEU A 387 -4.16 -9.32 17.86
C LEU A 387 -3.10 -9.89 18.81
N ASP A 388 -3.07 -11.21 18.94
CA ASP A 388 -2.16 -11.93 19.82
C ASP A 388 -0.93 -12.48 19.06
N PHE A 389 0.21 -11.85 19.33
CA PHE A 389 1.49 -12.16 18.70
C PHE A 389 2.31 -13.22 19.44
N ILE A 390 1.77 -13.90 20.47
CA ILE A 390 2.55 -14.85 21.28
C ILE A 390 3.18 -15.99 20.45
N ASN A 391 2.50 -16.43 19.39
CA ASN A 391 2.95 -17.48 18.47
C ASN A 391 3.41 -16.94 17.10
N GLY A 392 3.78 -15.66 17.03
CA GLY A 392 4.08 -14.94 15.79
C GLY A 392 2.87 -14.20 15.23
N SER A 393 3.02 -13.57 14.06
CA SER A 393 2.01 -12.64 13.53
C SER A 393 0.65 -13.31 13.30
N PRO A 394 -0.43 -12.83 13.94
CA PRO A 394 -1.80 -13.26 13.69
C PRO A 394 -2.43 -12.55 12.48
N ILE A 395 -1.72 -11.60 11.87
CA ILE A 395 -2.20 -10.82 10.73
C ILE A 395 -1.96 -11.64 9.46
N PRO A 396 -3.01 -12.08 8.75
CA PRO A 396 -2.83 -12.73 7.46
C PRO A 396 -2.14 -11.80 6.45
N SER A 397 -1.47 -12.37 5.45
CA SER A 397 -0.88 -11.57 4.38
C SER A 397 -1.92 -10.84 3.52
N GLY A 398 -3.18 -11.30 3.51
CA GLY A 398 -4.32 -10.61 2.91
C GLY A 398 -4.87 -9.44 3.76
N GLY A 399 -4.31 -9.21 4.95
CA GLY A 399 -4.73 -8.13 5.83
C GLY A 399 -6.03 -8.36 6.58
N ILE A 400 -6.34 -7.39 7.44
CA ILE A 400 -7.54 -7.36 8.29
C ILE A 400 -8.25 -6.03 8.09
N SER A 401 -9.56 -6.09 7.85
CA SER A 401 -10.48 -4.97 8.00
C SER A 401 -11.32 -5.21 9.25
N PHE A 402 -11.32 -4.26 10.18
CA PHE A 402 -12.20 -4.24 11.34
C PHE A 402 -13.04 -2.98 11.28
N ASP A 403 -14.36 -3.14 11.24
CA ASP A 403 -15.29 -2.03 11.07
C ASP A 403 -15.78 -1.40 12.38
N GLY A 404 -15.46 -2.00 13.54
CA GLY A 404 -15.91 -1.57 14.86
C GLY A 404 -17.42 -1.74 15.05
N GLY A 405 -18.21 -1.12 14.18
CA GLY A 405 -19.65 -1.07 14.26
C GLY A 405 -20.09 0.22 14.94
N VAL A 406 -21.17 0.12 15.72
CA VAL A 406 -21.71 1.22 16.52
C VAL A 406 -21.31 1.02 17.97
N GLY A 407 -20.41 1.85 18.46
CA GLY A 407 -20.03 1.92 19.87
C GLY A 407 -18.63 2.50 19.98
N LYS A 408 -17.93 2.16 21.07
CA LYS A 408 -16.53 2.51 21.24
C LYS A 408 -15.68 1.26 21.09
N ASP A 409 -14.97 1.19 19.97
CA ASP A 409 -14.29 -0.03 19.57
C ASP A 409 -12.78 0.07 19.77
N THR A 410 -12.21 -1.04 20.23
CA THR A 410 -10.81 -1.11 20.64
C THR A 410 -10.05 -2.10 19.80
N LEU A 411 -8.94 -1.66 19.21
CA LEU A 411 -7.91 -2.55 18.71
C LEU A 411 -6.83 -2.73 19.79
N ARG A 412 -6.60 -3.98 20.20
CA ARG A 412 -5.54 -4.34 21.14
C ARG A 412 -4.45 -5.16 20.46
N VAL A 413 -3.20 -4.79 20.72
CA VAL A 413 -2.01 -5.52 20.29
C VAL A 413 -1.29 -6.06 21.52
N GLN A 414 -1.18 -7.39 21.63
CA GLN A 414 -0.48 -8.07 22.72
C GLN A 414 0.49 -9.13 22.19
N GLY A 415 1.44 -9.58 23.02
CA GLY A 415 2.43 -10.59 22.64
C GLY A 415 3.88 -10.10 22.74
N GLN A 416 4.78 -10.53 21.85
CA GLN A 416 6.23 -10.38 22.07
C GLN A 416 6.91 -9.53 20.97
N GLY A 417 7.52 -8.41 21.39
CA GLY A 417 8.74 -7.80 20.80
C GLY A 417 8.70 -7.37 19.32
N GLN A 418 7.52 -7.22 18.73
CA GLN A 418 7.37 -6.85 17.32
C GLN A 418 7.47 -5.33 17.12
N SER A 419 7.78 -4.92 15.88
CA SER A 419 7.81 -3.52 15.46
C SER A 419 6.66 -3.20 14.50
N PHE A 420 5.99 -2.08 14.72
CA PHE A 420 4.81 -1.66 13.98
C PHE A 420 4.93 -0.22 13.48
N THR A 421 4.27 0.09 12.37
CA THR A 421 4.04 1.47 11.94
C THR A 421 2.53 1.73 11.91
N VAL A 422 2.12 2.82 12.55
CA VAL A 422 0.74 3.27 12.66
C VAL A 422 0.61 4.58 11.90
N ASN A 423 -0.25 4.59 10.89
CA ASN A 423 -0.64 5.76 10.11
C ASN A 423 -2.10 6.13 10.41
N ALA A 424 -2.61 7.19 9.78
CA ALA A 424 -3.95 7.72 10.06
C ALA A 424 -5.09 6.72 9.83
N SER A 425 -4.91 5.72 8.96
CA SER A 425 -5.97 4.77 8.58
C SER A 425 -5.56 3.31 8.68
N GLN A 426 -4.32 3.00 9.08
CA GLN A 426 -3.83 1.62 9.09
C GLN A 426 -2.64 1.41 10.03
N MET A 427 -2.52 0.19 10.55
CA MET A 427 -1.34 -0.33 11.22
C MET A 427 -0.70 -1.41 10.35
N THR A 428 0.64 -1.42 10.26
CA THR A 428 1.40 -2.40 9.47
C THR A 428 2.41 -3.16 10.31
N HIS A 429 2.54 -4.47 10.05
CA HIS A 429 3.57 -5.36 10.60
C HIS A 429 4.13 -6.26 9.48
N GLY A 430 5.40 -6.07 9.09
CA GLY A 430 5.94 -6.73 7.91
C GLY A 430 5.13 -6.37 6.66
N SER A 431 4.60 -7.37 5.95
CA SER A 431 3.66 -7.17 4.84
C SER A 431 2.18 -7.16 5.27
N GLY A 432 1.88 -7.46 6.54
CA GLY A 432 0.52 -7.49 7.07
C GLY A 432 -0.01 -6.07 7.36
N VAL A 433 -1.30 -5.86 7.06
CA VAL A 433 -1.98 -4.57 7.22
C VAL A 433 -3.28 -4.77 8.01
N VAL A 434 -3.57 -3.83 8.92
CA VAL A 434 -4.82 -3.73 9.67
C VAL A 434 -5.41 -2.36 9.43
N ALA A 435 -6.63 -2.27 8.91
CA ALA A 435 -7.34 -1.00 8.76
C ALA A 435 -7.74 -0.46 10.15
N LEU A 436 -7.53 0.84 10.37
CA LEU A 436 -7.85 1.55 11.63
C LEU A 436 -9.01 2.53 11.46
N THR A 437 -9.73 2.50 10.33
CA THR A 437 -10.73 3.51 9.97
C THR A 437 -11.94 3.57 10.90
N ALA A 438 -12.06 2.65 11.86
CA ALA A 438 -13.20 2.52 12.75
C ALA A 438 -12.82 2.06 14.17
N ALA A 439 -11.56 2.24 14.59
CA ALA A 439 -11.15 1.99 15.97
C ALA A 439 -11.00 3.33 16.70
N GLU A 440 -11.82 3.56 17.72
CA GLU A 440 -11.75 4.76 18.57
C GLU A 440 -10.69 4.62 19.68
N ALA A 441 -10.26 3.40 20.00
CA ALA A 441 -9.22 3.13 20.98
C ALA A 441 -8.13 2.19 20.45
N LEU A 442 -6.89 2.47 20.82
CA LEU A 442 -5.71 1.67 20.49
C LEU A 442 -4.95 1.30 21.77
N ASP A 443 -5.02 0.01 22.12
CA ASP A 443 -4.37 -0.59 23.29
C ASP A 443 -3.09 -1.33 22.85
N LEU A 444 -1.92 -0.80 23.23
CA LEU A 444 -0.62 -1.34 22.86
C LEU A 444 0.05 -1.98 24.07
N ASP A 445 -0.22 -3.25 24.34
CA ASP A 445 0.27 -3.92 25.56
C ASP A 445 1.78 -4.25 25.50
N SER A 446 2.29 -4.47 24.29
CA SER A 446 3.66 -4.92 24.04
C SER A 446 4.18 -4.57 22.65
N GLY A 447 5.49 -4.41 22.49
CA GLY A 447 6.14 -4.15 21.19
C GLY A 447 6.61 -2.70 21.03
N SER A 448 7.15 -2.38 19.85
CA SER A 448 7.64 -1.04 19.50
C SER A 448 6.80 -0.46 18.37
N PHE A 449 6.33 0.75 18.53
CA PHE A 449 5.39 1.39 17.61
C PHE A 449 5.93 2.72 17.10
N VAL A 450 5.79 2.98 15.80
CA VAL A 450 6.00 4.29 15.21
C VAL A 450 4.64 4.88 14.84
N ILE A 451 4.25 5.98 15.47
CA ILE A 451 3.01 6.71 15.19
C ILE A 451 3.35 7.86 14.24
N ALA A 452 3.12 7.63 12.95
CA ALA A 452 3.59 8.50 11.86
C ALA A 452 2.59 9.61 11.47
N ALA A 453 1.34 9.52 11.92
CA ALA A 453 0.28 10.48 11.64
C ALA A 453 -0.60 10.73 12.88
N ASP A 454 -1.43 11.77 12.83
CA ASP A 454 -2.44 12.05 13.87
C ASP A 454 -3.49 10.92 13.92
N LEU A 455 -3.80 10.44 15.12
CA LEU A 455 -4.81 9.41 15.36
C LEU A 455 -6.24 9.97 15.48
N GLY A 456 -6.42 11.28 15.31
CA GLY A 456 -7.73 11.87 15.04
C GLY A 456 -8.72 11.84 16.20
N GLY A 457 -8.23 11.94 17.44
CA GLY A 457 -9.05 11.96 18.65
C GLY A 457 -9.17 10.61 19.35
N ALA A 458 -8.46 9.58 18.90
CA ALA A 458 -8.47 8.26 19.52
C ALA A 458 -8.01 8.28 20.99
N GLU A 459 -8.39 7.25 21.74
CA GLU A 459 -7.78 6.90 23.02
C GLU A 459 -6.57 6.01 22.79
N LEU A 460 -5.42 6.36 23.39
CA LEU A 460 -4.17 5.62 23.22
C LEU A 460 -3.63 5.14 24.56
N ALA A 461 -3.48 3.82 24.70
CA ALA A 461 -2.87 3.21 25.87
C ALA A 461 -1.55 2.50 25.51
N ILE A 462 -0.49 2.84 26.22
CA ILE A 462 0.85 2.26 26.07
C ILE A 462 1.14 1.41 27.30
N GLY A 463 1.02 0.09 27.16
CA GLY A 463 1.25 -0.89 28.21
C GLY A 463 2.71 -0.91 28.69
N ALA A 464 2.94 -1.48 29.88
CA ALA A 464 4.25 -1.47 30.53
C ALA A 464 5.37 -2.15 29.74
N SER A 465 5.02 -3.03 28.79
CA SER A 465 5.96 -3.73 27.91
C SER A 465 5.99 -3.16 26.48
N ALA A 466 5.36 -2.01 26.26
CA ALA A 466 5.32 -1.33 24.97
C ALA A 466 6.16 -0.05 24.96
N SER A 467 6.63 0.30 23.76
CA SER A 467 7.21 1.60 23.48
C SER A 467 6.60 2.22 22.21
N ALA A 468 6.44 3.54 22.20
CA ALA A 468 5.95 4.28 21.04
C ALA A 468 6.84 5.48 20.71
N THR A 469 7.10 5.71 19.42
CA THR A 469 7.72 6.94 18.91
C THR A 469 6.71 7.71 18.08
N VAL A 470 6.38 8.93 18.50
CA VAL A 470 5.41 9.82 17.86
C VAL A 470 6.14 10.78 16.92
N LEU A 471 5.85 10.71 15.62
CA LEU A 471 6.52 11.51 14.59
C LEU A 471 5.64 12.65 14.04
N ALA A 472 4.38 12.74 14.45
CA ALA A 472 3.44 13.79 14.07
C ALA A 472 2.73 14.38 15.29
N SER A 473 2.29 15.64 15.21
CA SER A 473 1.39 16.23 16.19
C SER A 473 0.14 15.36 16.37
N GLN A 474 -0.36 15.28 17.60
CA GLN A 474 -1.48 14.40 17.97
C GLN A 474 -2.61 15.20 18.59
N GLN A 475 -3.84 14.76 18.30
CA GLN A 475 -5.03 15.04 19.09
C GLN A 475 -5.59 13.72 19.59
N LEU A 476 -5.61 13.53 20.89
CA LEU A 476 -6.11 12.29 21.51
C LEU A 476 -7.18 12.65 22.54
N ALA A 477 -8.22 11.83 22.62
CA ALA A 477 -9.16 11.92 23.73
C ALA A 477 -8.45 11.57 25.05
N SER A 478 -7.61 10.53 25.05
CA SER A 478 -6.79 10.17 26.20
C SER A 478 -5.44 9.59 25.81
N LEU A 479 -4.46 9.77 26.70
CA LEU A 479 -3.16 9.11 26.63
C LEU A 479 -2.82 8.46 27.98
N SER A 480 -2.74 7.14 28.01
CA SER A 480 -2.29 6.36 29.18
C SER A 480 -0.92 5.77 28.93
N VAL A 481 0.06 6.05 29.80
CA VAL A 481 1.46 5.64 29.63
C VAL A 481 1.90 4.80 30.82
N ALA A 482 1.95 3.49 30.63
CA ALA A 482 2.62 2.55 31.52
C ALA A 482 4.01 2.12 31.01
N GLY A 483 4.20 2.13 29.69
CA GLY A 483 5.49 1.89 29.03
C GLY A 483 6.27 3.17 28.74
N THR A 484 6.89 3.27 27.56
CA THR A 484 7.66 4.45 27.15
C THR A 484 7.12 5.10 25.88
N VAL A 485 6.91 6.40 25.89
CA VAL A 485 6.56 7.21 24.72
C VAL A 485 7.67 8.22 24.48
N LEU A 486 8.18 8.29 23.25
CA LEU A 486 9.07 9.34 22.78
C LEU A 486 8.33 10.19 21.75
N VAL A 487 8.18 11.48 22.01
CA VAL A 487 7.79 12.45 20.98
C VAL A 487 9.06 12.82 20.22
N GLY A 488 9.13 12.41 18.95
CA GLY A 488 10.35 12.49 18.15
C GLY A 488 10.89 13.92 18.07
N PRO A 489 12.23 14.11 18.10
CA PRO A 489 12.83 15.44 18.14
C PRO A 489 12.49 16.29 16.90
N GLY A 490 12.70 17.60 16.99
CA GLY A 490 12.45 18.57 15.92
C GLY A 490 11.74 19.84 16.38
N GLY A 491 11.24 19.88 17.62
CA GLY A 491 10.65 21.07 18.24
C GLY A 491 9.39 21.59 17.54
N ASP A 492 8.70 20.75 16.76
CA ASP A 492 7.60 21.13 15.87
C ASP A 492 6.28 20.40 16.16
N LYS A 493 6.30 19.45 17.11
CA LYS A 493 5.15 18.60 17.44
C LYS A 493 4.42 19.11 18.67
N LEU A 494 3.10 19.07 18.60
CA LEU A 494 2.21 19.29 19.73
C LEU A 494 1.40 18.03 19.98
N VAL A 495 1.52 17.48 21.18
CA VAL A 495 0.63 16.41 21.67
C VAL A 495 -0.47 17.07 22.49
N THR A 496 -1.70 17.00 22.00
CA THR A 496 -2.89 17.50 22.71
C THR A 496 -3.71 16.32 23.21
N VAL A 497 -4.06 16.33 24.50
CA VAL A 497 -4.85 15.29 25.14
C VAL A 497 -5.93 15.90 26.03
N ASP A 498 -7.10 15.28 26.11
CA ASP A 498 -8.15 15.69 27.07
C ASP A 498 -7.99 14.98 28.42
N GLU A 499 -7.38 13.78 28.42
CA GLU A 499 -6.98 13.06 29.63
C GLU A 499 -5.56 12.50 29.51
N LEU A 500 -4.75 12.69 30.54
CA LEU A 500 -3.38 12.15 30.62
C LEU A 500 -3.23 11.30 31.88
N GLY A 501 -2.76 10.06 31.71
CA GLY A 501 -2.37 9.18 32.82
C GLY A 501 -0.95 8.65 32.59
N ILE A 502 -0.08 8.76 33.59
CA ILE A 502 1.25 8.13 33.56
C ILE A 502 1.42 7.27 34.81
N ALA A 503 1.57 5.97 34.62
CA ALA A 503 1.81 5.03 35.71
C ALA A 503 3.21 5.22 36.31
N GLY A 504 3.46 4.75 37.53
CA GLY A 504 4.76 4.96 38.21
C GLY A 504 5.98 4.41 37.46
N GLY A 505 5.79 3.41 36.59
CA GLY A 505 6.82 2.87 35.70
C GLY A 505 6.90 3.54 34.32
N GLY A 506 5.90 4.36 33.97
CA GLY A 506 5.75 4.91 32.63
C GLY A 506 6.58 6.16 32.39
N ARG A 507 6.97 6.41 31.14
CA ARG A 507 7.75 7.59 30.74
C ARG A 507 7.19 8.19 29.45
N LEU A 508 6.80 9.47 29.51
CA LEU A 508 6.50 10.32 28.37
C LEU A 508 7.68 11.28 28.15
N ASP A 509 8.54 10.96 27.19
CA ASP A 509 9.67 11.77 26.78
C ASP A 509 9.25 12.74 25.68
N LEU A 510 9.18 14.03 25.99
CA LEU A 510 8.77 15.06 25.02
C LEU A 510 9.91 15.48 24.08
N ALA A 511 11.15 15.01 24.29
CA ALA A 511 12.33 15.53 23.62
C ALA A 511 12.34 17.08 23.68
N ASP A 512 12.23 17.77 22.55
CA ASP A 512 12.17 19.22 22.43
C ASP A 512 10.77 19.77 22.08
N ASN A 513 9.71 18.99 22.29
CA ASN A 513 8.34 19.26 21.84
C ASN A 513 7.39 19.78 22.94
N PHE A 514 6.11 19.90 22.57
CA PHE A 514 5.05 20.49 23.37
C PHE A 514 3.99 19.45 23.76
N LEU A 515 3.45 19.59 24.96
CA LEU A 515 2.30 18.84 25.46
C LEU A 515 1.24 19.82 25.99
N ARG A 516 0.00 19.65 25.54
CA ARG A 516 -1.19 20.38 26.00
C ARG A 516 -2.16 19.38 26.61
N VAL A 517 -2.50 19.56 27.87
CA VAL A 517 -3.51 18.75 28.58
C VAL A 517 -4.73 19.62 28.84
N ASN A 518 -5.80 19.40 28.09
CA ASN A 518 -7.06 20.14 28.26
C ASN A 518 -7.78 19.69 29.53
N TYR A 519 -8.64 20.55 30.08
CA TYR A 519 -9.53 20.18 31.17
C TYR A 519 -10.75 21.12 31.23
N SER A 520 -11.90 20.59 31.65
CA SER A 520 -13.14 21.35 31.86
C SER A 520 -13.53 21.50 33.35
N GLY A 521 -12.73 20.92 34.26
CA GLY A 521 -12.96 20.90 35.70
C GLY A 521 -11.74 21.34 36.51
N ALA A 522 -11.38 20.54 37.53
CA ALA A 522 -10.19 20.80 38.33
C ALA A 522 -8.93 20.69 37.46
N SER A 523 -8.02 21.64 37.61
CA SER A 523 -6.76 21.65 36.86
C SER A 523 -5.91 20.41 37.18
N PRO A 524 -5.40 19.68 36.17
CA PRO A 524 -4.50 18.55 36.36
C PRO A 524 -3.06 18.97 36.68
N GLN A 525 -2.79 20.27 36.89
CA GLN A 525 -1.44 20.82 37.09
C GLN A 525 -0.67 20.12 38.22
N ALA A 526 -1.33 19.73 39.32
CA ALA A 526 -0.66 19.07 40.43
C ALA A 526 -0.12 17.68 40.03
N ALA A 527 -0.88 16.90 39.26
CA ALA A 527 -0.46 15.61 38.74
C ALA A 527 0.68 15.78 37.72
N ILE A 528 0.53 16.73 36.80
CA ILE A 528 1.55 17.07 35.80
C ILE A 528 2.87 17.48 36.46
N ARG A 529 2.83 18.32 37.50
CA ARG A 529 4.01 18.68 38.29
C ARG A 529 4.64 17.45 38.95
N GLY A 530 3.84 16.54 39.49
CA GLY A 530 4.33 15.29 40.08
C GLY A 530 5.09 14.43 39.06
N TRP A 531 4.55 14.27 37.85
CA TRP A 531 5.21 13.53 36.78
C TRP A 531 6.47 14.24 36.26
N LEU A 532 6.47 15.57 36.17
CA LEU A 532 7.67 16.35 35.81
C LEU A 532 8.76 16.24 36.87
N ALA A 533 8.41 16.33 38.16
CA ALA A 533 9.36 16.17 39.26
C ALA A 533 10.00 14.77 39.27
N SER A 534 9.19 13.74 39.02
CA SER A 534 9.68 12.38 38.86
C SER A 534 10.61 12.24 37.65
N GLY A 535 10.24 12.83 36.50
CA GLY A 535 11.04 12.77 35.27
C GLY A 535 12.36 13.53 35.38
N PHE A 536 12.35 14.68 36.07
CA PHE A 536 13.49 15.56 36.28
C PHE A 536 14.71 14.84 36.87
N ALA A 537 14.50 13.94 37.84
CA ALA A 537 15.54 13.08 38.42
C ALA A 537 16.87 13.80 38.73
N GLY A 538 16.80 14.92 39.46
CA GLY A 538 17.98 15.73 39.81
C GLY A 538 18.53 16.60 38.66
N GLY A 539 17.74 16.81 37.59
CA GLY A 539 18.09 17.61 36.42
C GLY A 539 18.69 16.81 35.28
N GLY A 540 18.80 15.49 35.44
CA GLY A 540 19.26 14.57 34.39
C GLY A 540 18.18 14.16 33.40
N TRP A 541 16.89 14.37 33.73
CA TRP A 541 15.76 14.00 32.87
C TRP A 541 15.75 12.50 32.49
N THR A 542 16.16 11.65 33.43
CA THR A 542 16.24 10.20 33.26
C THR A 542 15.11 9.44 33.95
N GLY A 543 14.29 10.11 34.76
CA GLY A 543 13.25 9.49 35.56
C GLY A 543 11.98 9.12 34.76
N ASN A 544 11.10 8.39 35.44
CA ASN A 544 9.74 8.08 34.98
C ASN A 544 8.82 9.29 35.17
N GLY A 545 7.70 9.35 34.48
CA GLY A 545 6.82 10.52 34.43
C GLY A 545 6.96 11.28 33.11
N ILE A 546 6.94 12.61 33.16
CA ILE A 546 7.15 13.46 31.98
C ILE A 546 8.63 13.86 31.95
N SER A 547 9.33 13.53 30.86
CA SER A 547 10.76 13.75 30.73
C SER A 547 11.16 14.36 29.39
N THR A 548 12.43 14.70 29.23
CA THR A 548 13.02 15.23 27.99
C THR A 548 14.42 14.66 27.79
N SER A 549 14.59 13.92 26.70
CA SER A 549 15.90 13.43 26.23
C SER A 549 16.74 14.51 25.54
N SER A 550 16.13 15.62 25.15
CA SER A 550 16.82 16.74 24.50
C SER A 550 17.47 17.73 25.48
N ALA A 551 17.13 17.64 26.77
CA ALA A 551 17.61 18.61 27.76
C ALA A 551 19.13 18.65 27.88
N ILE A 552 19.67 19.86 27.80
CA ILE A 552 21.06 20.17 28.10
C ILE A 552 21.13 20.46 29.60
N ALA A 553 21.88 19.63 30.32
CA ALA A 553 22.01 19.71 31.77
C ALA A 553 22.35 21.14 32.24
N GLY A 554 21.56 21.66 33.18
CA GLY A 554 21.72 23.00 33.75
C GLY A 554 21.35 24.16 32.82
N GLN A 555 20.91 23.91 31.59
CA GLN A 555 20.57 24.95 30.61
C GLN A 555 19.10 24.91 30.22
N THR A 556 18.59 23.75 29.82
CA THR A 556 17.22 23.58 29.35
C THR A 556 16.47 22.53 30.16
N ALA A 557 15.15 22.58 30.06
CA ALA A 557 14.21 21.85 30.88
C ALA A 557 12.85 21.74 30.19
N LEU A 558 11.95 20.95 30.76
CA LEU A 558 10.52 21.15 30.55
C LEU A 558 9.99 22.10 31.60
N GLY A 559 9.29 23.14 31.17
CA GLY A 559 8.52 24.03 32.02
C GLY A 559 7.03 23.78 31.87
N HIS A 560 6.24 24.12 32.89
CA HIS A 560 4.79 23.98 32.85
C HIS A 560 4.05 25.21 33.35
N ARG A 561 2.86 25.44 32.80
CA ARG A 561 1.96 26.52 33.21
C ARG A 561 0.52 26.18 32.92
N ASP A 562 -0.35 26.48 33.87
CA ASP A 562 -1.79 26.48 33.65
C ASP A 562 -2.23 27.76 32.94
N MET A 563 -2.95 27.61 31.83
CA MET A 563 -3.39 28.67 30.94
C MET A 563 -4.88 29.00 31.09
N GLY A 564 -5.59 28.30 31.98
CA GLY A 564 -7.03 28.46 32.19
C GLY A 564 -7.85 27.67 31.15
N GLY A 565 -8.01 26.38 31.41
CA GLY A 565 -8.68 25.41 30.52
C GLY A 565 -7.73 24.38 29.89
N TYR A 566 -6.42 24.60 30.00
CA TYR A 566 -5.40 23.60 29.70
C TYR A 566 -4.10 23.88 30.45
N VAL A 567 -3.31 22.84 30.69
CA VAL A 567 -1.93 22.95 31.18
C VAL A 567 -0.98 22.75 30.00
N LEU A 568 -0.09 23.71 29.78
CA LEU A 568 0.98 23.63 28.80
C LEU A 568 2.24 23.10 29.47
N VAL A 569 2.85 22.08 28.89
CA VAL A 569 4.21 21.63 29.18
C VAL A 569 5.02 21.77 27.91
N ARG A 570 6.23 22.32 28.01
CA ARG A 570 7.08 22.49 26.83
C ARG A 570 8.55 22.58 27.16
N TYR A 571 9.36 22.30 26.16
CA TYR A 571 10.80 22.52 26.19
C TYR A 571 11.16 24.01 26.24
N THR A 572 11.98 24.40 27.21
CA THR A 572 12.40 25.78 27.44
C THR A 572 13.74 25.89 28.19
N TRP A 573 14.22 27.12 28.38
CA TRP A 573 15.35 27.44 29.26
C TRP A 573 14.95 27.35 30.73
N TYR A 574 15.87 26.93 31.60
CA TYR A 574 15.69 27.16 33.04
C TYR A 574 15.46 28.65 33.29
N GLY A 575 14.49 28.99 34.14
CA GLY A 575 14.19 30.39 34.42
C GLY A 575 13.04 30.98 33.61
N ASP A 576 12.56 30.36 32.53
CA ASP A 576 11.42 30.86 31.73
C ASP A 576 10.09 30.51 32.43
N ALA A 577 9.76 31.21 33.52
CA ALA A 577 8.53 30.99 34.28
C ALA A 577 7.26 31.40 33.51
N THR A 578 7.36 32.41 32.65
CA THR A 578 6.23 32.88 31.85
C THR A 578 5.86 31.91 30.74
N LEU A 579 6.79 31.05 30.36
CA LEU A 579 6.69 30.30 29.13
C LEU A 579 6.47 31.26 27.94
N ASP A 580 7.30 32.30 27.82
CA ASP A 580 7.42 33.13 26.61
C ASP A 580 8.71 32.89 25.82
N GLY A 581 9.66 32.13 26.40
CA GLY A 581 10.88 31.68 25.76
C GLY A 581 12.07 32.59 25.95
N ASN A 582 11.85 33.72 26.61
CA ASN A 582 12.88 34.68 26.96
C ASN A 582 13.00 34.70 28.47
N VAL A 583 14.17 34.35 28.99
CA VAL A 583 14.42 34.47 30.43
C VAL A 583 14.74 35.93 30.74
N ASN A 584 13.77 36.64 31.29
CA ASN A 584 13.83 38.09 31.44
C ASN A 584 13.27 38.57 32.79
N PHE A 585 13.08 39.89 32.92
CA PHE A 585 12.61 40.50 34.16
C PHE A 585 11.23 39.98 34.60
N ALA A 586 10.35 39.63 33.65
CA ALA A 586 9.03 39.08 33.95
C ALA A 586 9.14 37.75 34.70
N ASP A 587 10.11 36.91 34.36
CA ASP A 587 10.33 35.64 35.06
C ASP A 587 10.98 35.84 36.42
N LEU A 588 11.96 36.74 36.50
CA LEU A 588 12.59 37.11 37.78
C LEU A 588 11.54 37.66 38.76
N LEU A 589 10.59 38.47 38.26
CA LEU A 589 9.51 39.02 39.06
C LEU A 589 8.63 37.90 39.64
N ARG A 590 8.25 36.90 38.83
CA ARG A 590 7.46 35.74 39.29
C ARG A 590 8.17 34.97 40.40
N LEU A 591 9.46 34.66 40.19
CA LEU A 591 10.27 34.01 41.20
C LEU A 591 10.35 34.85 42.48
N SER A 592 10.63 36.15 42.36
CA SER A 592 10.80 37.06 43.52
C SER A 592 9.54 37.18 44.37
N GLN A 593 8.35 37.13 43.76
CA GLN A 593 7.07 37.20 44.46
C GLN A 593 6.77 35.94 45.28
N ASN A 594 7.44 34.84 44.96
CA ASN A 594 7.26 33.54 45.61
C ASN A 594 8.51 33.05 46.35
N TYR A 595 9.58 33.85 46.39
CA TYR A 595 10.83 33.48 47.04
C TYR A 595 10.60 33.10 48.51
N GLY A 596 11.11 31.93 48.91
CA GLY A 596 10.95 31.35 50.24
C GLY A 596 9.62 30.63 50.48
N LYS A 597 8.73 30.52 49.49
CA LYS A 597 7.48 29.75 49.59
C LYS A 597 7.67 28.29 49.17
N ALA A 598 6.85 27.42 49.75
CA ALA A 598 6.74 26.00 49.42
C ALA A 598 5.42 25.70 48.68
N GLY A 599 5.33 24.53 48.05
CA GLY A 599 4.18 24.08 47.26
C GLY A 599 4.03 24.76 45.90
N MET A 600 5.06 25.47 45.44
CA MET A 600 5.07 26.24 44.19
C MET A 600 5.32 25.33 42.97
N GLY A 601 5.13 25.85 41.76
CA GLY A 601 5.50 25.18 40.52
C GLY A 601 6.39 26.03 39.62
N TRP A 602 6.64 25.54 38.40
CA TRP A 602 7.53 26.21 37.45
C TRP A 602 7.15 27.68 37.17
N ALA A 603 5.86 27.93 36.94
CA ALA A 603 5.34 29.27 36.67
C ALA A 603 5.44 30.25 37.87
N ASP A 604 5.71 29.73 39.06
CA ASP A 604 5.93 30.49 40.29
C ASP A 604 7.42 30.69 40.61
N GLY A 605 8.31 30.03 39.87
CA GLY A 605 9.77 30.13 40.01
C GLY A 605 10.45 28.91 40.64
N ASP A 606 9.77 27.77 40.81
CA ASP A 606 10.42 26.49 41.17
C ASP A 606 10.95 25.82 39.89
N PHE A 607 12.25 25.99 39.64
CA PHE A 607 12.90 25.52 38.41
C PHE A 607 13.63 24.20 38.58
N ASN A 608 13.58 23.59 39.77
CA ASN A 608 14.22 22.31 40.05
C ASN A 608 13.22 21.23 40.51
N TYR A 609 11.93 21.57 40.57
CA TYR A 609 10.83 20.68 40.94
C TYR A 609 10.94 20.12 42.37
N ASP A 610 11.63 20.81 43.29
CA ASP A 610 11.69 20.42 44.70
C ASP A 610 10.51 20.95 45.54
N GLY A 611 9.64 21.76 44.92
CA GLY A 611 8.45 22.35 45.51
C GLY A 611 8.70 23.65 46.25
N ASN A 612 9.94 24.14 46.35
CA ASN A 612 10.31 25.36 47.07
C ASN A 612 11.00 26.35 46.15
N VAL A 613 10.70 27.63 46.29
CA VAL A 613 11.40 28.68 45.54
C VAL A 613 12.55 29.22 46.39
N THR A 614 13.78 28.90 46.00
CA THR A 614 14.98 29.15 46.80
C THR A 614 16.08 29.86 46.02
N PHE A 615 17.25 30.01 46.65
CA PHE A 615 18.46 30.49 45.98
C PHE A 615 18.87 29.59 44.80
N TYR A 616 18.59 28.29 44.86
CA TYR A 616 18.94 27.37 43.76
C TYR A 616 18.17 27.67 42.48
N ASP A 617 16.91 28.10 42.60
CA ASP A 617 16.08 28.50 41.47
C ASP A 617 16.52 29.85 40.91
N LEU A 618 16.82 30.80 41.80
CA LEU A 618 17.37 32.09 41.39
C LEU A 618 18.71 31.92 40.65
N LEU A 619 19.56 30.99 41.11
CA LEU A 619 20.80 30.66 40.45
C LEU A 619 20.54 30.14 39.02
N ARG A 620 19.63 29.18 38.86
CA ARG A 620 19.24 28.63 37.55
C ARG A 620 18.71 29.70 36.60
N LEU A 621 17.82 30.57 37.08
CA LEU A 621 17.31 31.70 36.30
C LEU A 621 18.42 32.67 35.92
N SER A 622 19.30 33.04 36.86
CA SER A 622 20.39 33.99 36.59
C SER A 622 21.38 33.48 35.55
N GLN A 623 21.64 32.17 35.51
CA GLN A 623 22.52 31.52 34.53
C GLN A 623 21.94 31.56 33.10
N ALA A 624 20.62 31.64 32.99
CA ALA A 624 19.91 31.74 31.72
C ALA A 624 19.41 33.16 31.40
N TYR A 625 19.63 34.15 32.28
CA TYR A 625 19.07 35.49 32.11
C TYR A 625 19.52 36.14 30.80
N SER A 626 18.59 36.77 30.08
CA SER A 626 18.76 37.29 28.72
C SER A 626 18.88 36.24 27.60
N ARG A 627 18.69 34.94 27.86
CA ARG A 627 18.51 33.93 26.80
C ARG A 627 17.14 34.13 26.14
N SER A 628 17.08 33.94 24.82
CA SER A 628 15.84 33.95 24.02
C SER A 628 15.75 32.70 23.14
N SER A 629 14.53 32.26 22.83
CA SER A 629 14.21 30.95 22.26
C SER A 629 14.06 30.90 20.73
N ALA A 630 14.51 31.91 19.97
CA ALA A 630 14.50 31.81 18.50
C ALA A 630 15.24 30.56 17.96
N GLN A 631 16.11 29.94 18.79
CA GLN A 631 16.79 28.67 18.53
C GLN A 631 16.09 27.41 19.08
N LEU A 632 15.11 27.53 19.98
CA LEU A 632 14.43 26.39 20.60
C LEU A 632 13.07 26.06 19.94
N TRP A 633 12.43 27.03 19.28
CA TRP A 633 11.14 26.81 18.61
C TRP A 633 11.21 27.22 17.15
N PRO A 634 11.48 26.29 16.22
CA PRO A 634 11.13 26.52 14.83
C PRO A 634 9.62 26.81 14.73
N ALA A 635 9.20 27.59 13.73
CA ALA A 635 7.78 27.89 13.54
C ALA A 635 6.99 26.56 13.48
N PRO A 636 5.91 26.42 14.27
CA PRO A 636 5.11 25.20 14.26
C PRO A 636 4.64 24.91 12.83
N SER A 637 4.67 23.63 12.45
CA SER A 637 4.21 23.21 11.12
C SER A 637 2.79 23.75 10.83
N PRO A 638 2.38 23.94 9.55
CA PRO A 638 1.03 24.39 9.22
C PRO A 638 -0.08 23.55 9.88
N SER A 639 0.17 22.26 10.11
CA SER A 639 -0.71 21.33 10.84
C SER A 639 -0.79 21.69 12.34
N SER A 640 0.34 21.96 12.97
CA SER A 640 0.43 22.42 14.37
C SER A 640 -0.20 23.82 14.57
N MET A 641 -0.17 24.69 13.55
CA MET A 641 -0.80 26.02 13.58
C MET A 641 -2.33 25.98 13.49
N LYS A 642 -2.94 24.95 12.88
CA LYS A 642 -4.40 24.76 12.94
C LYS A 642 -4.86 24.43 14.36
N LEU A 643 -4.01 23.76 15.13
CA LEU A 643 -4.29 23.28 16.49
C LEU A 643 -4.05 24.31 17.59
N LEU A 644 -3.15 25.27 17.36
CA LEU A 644 -2.93 26.39 18.29
C LEU A 644 -4.00 27.50 18.20
N LYS A 645 -4.86 27.50 17.18
CA LYS A 645 -5.87 28.54 16.94
C LYS A 645 -7.26 28.23 17.53
N LEU A 646 -7.37 27.16 18.30
CA LEU A 646 -8.53 26.75 19.11
C LEU A 646 -8.10 26.63 20.57
#